data_AF-A0A814PMX5-F1
#
_entry.id   AF-A0A814PMX5-F1
#
_cell.length_a   1.000
_cell.length_b   1.000
_cell.length_c   1.000
_cell.angle_alpha   90.00
_cell.angle_beta   90.00
_cell.angle_gamma   90.00
#
_symmetry.space_group_name_H-M   'P 1'
#
loop_
_entity.id
_entity.type
_entity.pdbx_description
1 polymer ?
#
loop_
_entity_poly.entity_id
_entity_poly.type
_entity_poly.pdbx_seq_one_letter_code
_entity_poly.pdbx_strand_id
1 'polypeptide(L)'
;MTTTSSTIINQPCSPPTVTLIPGVSSLASPIQFRRSQDFTIISLIQLHCNVSLLMNTQWAIKNCTSFCSQQVSTDPTIITTFSELYIPSRTLPYGLYEIKLTVTMTNMTMLSTSATVYVQISPSGITANLIQYGTSMITRGHQQDLQLDPGSYSVDPDQDTFNASNWKYSFYCRIYGLSMFPNLQGSLLTINDMRNDSSNPSCLSANRTGWKFDTPLNSSLTILAGSLQFNRTYQFMVYMENRRNSSLQATGYVLVKVDETRPYMILIGCVIWTMCEPNLEFQLVNPTTQVALFSVCAGDDSAIQNITWSVYYSATNSSANFTQWVLFNQTTSYRDKYLFGMNTSNFTAMNQLFLVNPQIPLWKFEVIYTFPTAISVSSLNFLINQPPFNGSCSIDSLNGTTSSHFTVSCSNWFDEDGIKDYTLLAWTNNSTKKMMVAYSSASIFQTYLPISDDQISVLRLIVQIRDQLDCITEVNISSVTVYSDSTAINDLINDIQNSSANSHANSIIQLLASENQNLVGQLLTSTSQQLNQINNDELDKAISNGVPRANIFISTLTDHSQQSKALVSLNQSALNEFNQNLNSRANVRDYLITFTTKLPITTSNTIKLQASSLAQLTKITNELTRSALTIASNRCYQLAIALESLKTKIAYEDMQLAASDLLQCAANILSAVNGPLQQRTTILDIDSYQATKFPDDYDTNLEFDWANPNLFADDNDFSLETIQKNRNVYYQKQLSNDINAQMTQLLSLLTSSLNTHLNVGQDFSIDTSQVLLSIETKSSQFFSNSFTKRIGNGQVQLPNNFNSHLNTSKKLSIRSMMEPLAAFGDSKSALYTNLSRSLSFSILDHDQNELKIHTTANESIEILIPRDPNLLVPPMTLQNVTAFNSIPRNLTFDLHYLNLTTSLPISVHWEIQPLNTSLAYLFVYRFDQSPQLSSSVNQIDGWTLLCPANLTTEGMYFVYIDNQRTIGHQSMIFGLRELNETEINDRCTNLSIADPPIADERRNFTSNYQIRIYTSGCYYLDANNQWKSDGLLVGPLTNRNQTQCYSTHLTTFAGGFGVLPETIDWSYVFANADFAKNKMVYLTVICFCVIYWISTVYARYENKKDVERLGVTVLSDSQKDDGYYYQTLVSSDQRNNAETKSNAYFVIHGEKNDTQRFQRWTSKFSYAESINY
;
A
#
# COMPACT_ATOMS: atom_id res chain seq x y z
N MET A 1 64.47 20.85 33.16
CA MET A 1 63.79 19.54 33.36
C MET A 1 62.46 19.62 32.65
N THR A 2 62.38 19.09 31.44
CA THR A 2 61.15 18.93 30.68
C THR A 2 60.52 17.60 31.08
N THR A 3 59.48 17.66 31.91
CA THR A 3 58.61 16.51 32.18
C THR A 3 57.66 16.34 31.00
N THR A 4 57.94 15.36 30.14
CA THR A 4 56.93 14.81 29.21
C THR A 4 55.94 13.97 30.02
N SER A 5 54.73 14.49 30.20
CA SER A 5 53.60 13.65 30.60
C SER A 5 53.03 13.00 29.34
N SER A 6 53.23 11.70 29.21
CA SER A 6 52.48 10.86 28.27
C SER A 6 51.21 10.43 28.98
N THR A 7 50.10 11.11 28.69
CA THR A 7 48.77 10.61 28.99
C THR A 7 48.46 9.45 28.05
N ILE A 8 48.33 8.25 28.59
CA ILE A 8 47.66 7.16 27.89
C ILE A 8 46.19 7.58 27.80
N ILE A 9 45.77 8.06 26.63
CA ILE A 9 44.35 8.13 26.30
C ILE A 9 43.94 6.67 26.06
N ASN A 10 43.18 6.09 26.99
CA ASN A 10 42.48 4.83 26.71
C ASN A 10 41.64 5.05 25.46
N GLN A 11 41.99 4.38 24.36
CA GLN A 11 41.25 4.50 23.11
C GLN A 11 39.84 3.94 23.35
N PRO A 12 38.77 4.74 23.25
CA PRO A 12 37.42 4.31 23.63
C PRO A 12 36.79 3.32 22.64
N CYS A 13 37.45 3.06 21.51
CA CYS A 13 36.94 2.25 20.41
C CYS A 13 38.09 1.48 19.75
N SER A 14 37.85 0.22 19.38
CA SER A 14 38.76 -0.61 18.58
C SER A 14 38.31 -0.67 17.11
N PRO A 15 39.20 -1.05 16.17
CA PRO A 15 38.82 -1.19 14.77
C PRO A 15 37.66 -2.20 14.59
N PRO A 16 36.67 -1.92 13.73
CA PRO A 16 35.51 -2.80 13.57
C PRO A 16 35.91 -4.12 12.94
N THR A 17 35.29 -5.22 13.37
CA THR A 17 35.50 -6.54 12.76
C THR A 17 34.52 -6.72 11.60
N VAL A 18 35.06 -7.08 10.44
CA VAL A 18 34.30 -7.23 9.19
C VAL A 18 34.40 -8.67 8.71
N THR A 19 33.25 -9.33 8.59
CA THR A 19 33.15 -10.67 7.99
C THR A 19 32.32 -10.57 6.72
N LEU A 20 32.82 -11.10 5.60
CA LEU A 20 32.07 -11.13 4.34
C LEU A 20 31.36 -12.47 4.19
N ILE A 21 30.16 -12.45 3.60
CA ILE A 21 29.38 -13.64 3.28
C ILE A 21 28.98 -13.57 1.81
N PRO A 22 29.27 -14.61 1.00
CA PRO A 22 30.01 -15.84 1.35
C PRO A 22 31.51 -15.60 1.65
N GLY A 23 32.01 -16.17 2.75
CA GLY A 23 33.30 -15.77 3.37
C GLY A 23 34.51 -16.66 3.10
N VAL A 24 34.33 -17.84 2.50
CA VAL A 24 35.42 -18.79 2.24
C VAL A 24 35.81 -18.71 0.77
N SER A 25 36.79 -17.87 0.46
CA SER A 25 37.35 -17.78 -0.89
C SER A 25 38.82 -17.43 -0.87
N SER A 26 39.55 -17.88 -1.88
CA SER A 26 40.93 -17.48 -2.11
C SER A 26 41.17 -17.36 -3.60
N LEU A 27 42.30 -16.78 -4.00
CA LEU A 27 42.68 -16.74 -5.41
C LEU A 27 42.75 -18.15 -6.05
N ALA A 28 43.05 -19.19 -5.24
CA ALA A 28 43.11 -20.59 -5.69
C ALA A 28 41.75 -21.29 -5.72
N SER A 29 40.77 -20.81 -4.94
CA SER A 29 39.42 -21.35 -4.87
C SER A 29 38.42 -20.18 -4.80
N PRO A 30 38.21 -19.49 -5.92
CA PRO A 30 37.27 -18.37 -5.99
C PRO A 30 35.83 -18.88 -6.02
N ILE A 31 34.90 -18.02 -5.60
CA ILE A 31 33.47 -18.29 -5.68
C ILE A 31 33.05 -18.11 -7.13
N GLN A 32 32.38 -19.12 -7.70
CA GLN A 32 31.99 -19.08 -9.11
C GLN A 32 30.56 -18.57 -9.27
N PHE A 33 30.38 -17.58 -10.15
CA PHE A 33 29.07 -17.15 -10.60
C PHE A 33 29.01 -17.22 -12.13
N ARG A 34 27.83 -17.51 -12.67
CA ARG A 34 27.56 -17.38 -14.10
C ARG A 34 27.39 -15.91 -14.45
N ARG A 35 27.80 -15.48 -15.63
CA ARG A 35 27.62 -14.08 -16.03
C ARG A 35 26.15 -13.66 -16.14
N SER A 36 25.23 -14.59 -16.40
CA SER A 36 23.79 -14.33 -16.40
C SER A 36 23.15 -14.32 -15.00
N GLN A 37 23.94 -14.53 -13.94
CA GLN A 37 23.47 -14.64 -12.56
C GLN A 37 23.77 -13.36 -11.78
N ASP A 38 22.76 -12.86 -11.07
CA ASP A 38 22.92 -11.78 -10.09
C ASP A 38 23.54 -12.35 -8.80
N PHE A 39 24.40 -11.61 -8.11
CA PHE A 39 24.93 -12.05 -6.82
C PHE A 39 25.17 -10.90 -5.84
N THR A 40 25.16 -11.22 -4.55
CA THR A 40 25.35 -10.24 -3.46
C THR A 40 26.46 -10.70 -2.53
N ILE A 41 27.27 -9.77 -2.07
CA ILE A 41 28.24 -9.97 -1.00
C ILE A 41 27.79 -9.14 0.20
N ILE A 42 27.48 -9.83 1.28
CA ILE A 42 26.98 -9.24 2.53
C ILE A 42 28.17 -9.01 3.46
N SER A 43 28.19 -7.89 4.17
CA SER A 43 29.13 -7.67 5.27
C SER A 43 28.44 -7.71 6.64
N LEU A 44 29.06 -8.42 7.57
CA LEU A 44 28.74 -8.39 8.99
C LEU A 44 29.81 -7.55 9.68
N ILE A 45 29.40 -6.36 10.12
CA ILE A 45 30.28 -5.37 10.74
C ILE A 45 29.92 -5.28 12.22
N GLN A 46 30.87 -5.61 13.10
CA GLN A 46 30.69 -5.43 14.54
C GLN A 46 31.54 -4.27 15.04
N LEU A 47 30.86 -3.30 15.65
CA LEU A 47 31.45 -2.10 16.20
C LEU A 47 31.78 -2.35 17.68
N HIS A 48 33.03 -2.12 18.06
CA HIS A 48 33.51 -2.28 19.43
C HIS A 48 33.89 -0.90 19.97
N CYS A 49 32.88 -0.12 20.32
CA CYS A 49 33.05 1.28 20.67
C CYS A 49 32.07 1.69 21.75
N ASN A 50 32.57 2.42 22.75
CA ASN A 50 31.75 2.95 23.85
C ASN A 50 31.09 4.30 23.47
N VAL A 51 31.05 4.63 22.17
CA VAL A 51 30.53 5.88 21.61
C VAL A 51 29.77 5.54 20.33
N SER A 52 28.61 6.15 20.11
CA SER A 52 27.91 6.04 18.84
C SER A 52 28.69 6.77 17.74
N LEU A 53 29.24 6.04 16.78
CA LEU A 53 29.96 6.58 15.64
C LEU A 53 29.28 6.16 14.35
N LEU A 54 29.23 7.07 13.37
CA LEU A 54 28.86 6.72 12.01
C LEU A 54 30.04 6.02 11.33
N MET A 55 29.76 5.12 10.41
CA MET A 55 30.79 4.48 9.59
C MET A 55 30.54 4.78 8.12
N ASN A 56 31.62 4.89 7.36
CA ASN A 56 31.57 4.96 5.91
C ASN A 56 32.15 3.69 5.33
N THR A 57 31.38 3.03 4.47
CA THR A 57 31.78 1.81 3.78
C THR A 57 32.06 2.10 2.31
N GLN A 58 33.11 1.48 1.77
CA GLN A 58 33.48 1.64 0.36
C GLN A 58 33.95 0.31 -0.22
N TRP A 59 33.28 -0.15 -1.28
CA TRP A 59 33.68 -1.31 -2.07
C TRP A 59 34.64 -0.93 -3.20
N ALA A 60 35.61 -1.80 -3.47
CA ALA A 60 36.50 -1.73 -4.61
C ALA A 60 36.54 -3.09 -5.31
N ILE A 61 36.36 -3.08 -6.64
CA ILE A 61 36.41 -4.27 -7.49
C ILE A 61 37.68 -4.20 -8.35
N LYS A 62 38.51 -5.23 -8.27
CA LYS A 62 39.76 -5.33 -9.05
C LYS A 62 39.78 -6.59 -9.90
N ASN A 63 40.23 -6.47 -11.14
CA ASN A 63 40.46 -7.63 -12.00
C ASN A 63 41.79 -8.31 -11.60
N CYS A 64 41.79 -9.65 -11.60
CA CYS A 64 42.91 -10.49 -11.21
C CYS A 64 43.30 -11.42 -12.36
N THR A 65 44.59 -11.47 -12.67
CA THR A 65 45.20 -12.49 -13.55
C THR A 65 46.12 -13.39 -12.73
N SER A 66 47.12 -12.79 -12.08
CA SER A 66 48.03 -13.39 -11.09
C SER A 66 48.30 -12.47 -9.89
N PHE A 67 48.13 -11.16 -10.07
CA PHE A 67 48.05 -10.15 -9.02
C PHE A 67 46.86 -9.23 -9.31
N CYS A 68 46.16 -8.77 -8.28
CA CYS A 68 44.97 -7.92 -8.41
C CYS A 68 45.38 -6.44 -8.38
N SER A 69 45.69 -5.87 -9.55
CA SER A 69 46.32 -4.53 -9.66
C SER A 69 45.44 -3.46 -10.31
N GLN A 70 44.46 -3.84 -11.14
CA GLN A 70 43.65 -2.88 -11.90
C GLN A 70 42.23 -2.77 -11.32
N GLN A 71 41.89 -1.60 -10.80
CA GLN A 71 40.51 -1.27 -10.42
C GLN A 71 39.64 -1.22 -11.69
N VAL A 72 38.52 -1.93 -11.65
CA VAL A 72 37.56 -1.96 -12.76
C VAL A 72 36.76 -0.66 -12.72
N SER A 73 36.55 -0.03 -13.88
CA SER A 73 35.58 1.07 -13.98
C SER A 73 34.20 0.51 -13.64
N THR A 74 33.68 0.86 -12.47
CA THR A 74 32.37 0.39 -12.03
C THR A 74 31.28 1.04 -12.89
N ASP A 75 30.38 0.21 -13.42
CA ASP A 75 29.14 0.69 -14.01
C ASP A 75 28.42 1.62 -13.00
N PRO A 76 27.89 2.78 -13.41
CA PRO A 76 27.21 3.69 -12.50
C PRO A 76 26.00 3.07 -11.80
N THR A 77 25.49 1.93 -12.28
CA THR A 77 24.42 1.14 -11.62
C THR A 77 24.89 0.38 -10.38
N ILE A 78 26.20 0.13 -10.21
CA ILE A 78 26.74 -0.54 -9.02
C ILE A 78 27.02 0.50 -7.94
N ILE A 79 26.23 0.48 -6.87
CA ILE A 79 26.44 1.34 -5.71
C ILE A 79 27.47 0.69 -4.77
N THR A 80 28.60 1.36 -4.56
CA THR A 80 29.73 0.83 -3.78
C THR A 80 29.82 1.37 -2.36
N THR A 81 28.85 2.17 -1.91
CA THR A 81 28.91 2.89 -0.62
C THR A 81 28.15 2.22 0.51
N PHE A 82 27.36 1.18 0.23
CA PHE A 82 26.59 0.45 1.23
C PHE A 82 27.38 -0.69 1.88
N SER A 83 26.90 -1.16 3.03
CA SER A 83 27.43 -2.33 3.75
C SER A 83 27.37 -3.62 2.91
N GLU A 84 26.48 -3.69 1.92
CA GLU A 84 26.31 -4.83 1.02
C GLU A 84 26.58 -4.43 -0.42
N LEU A 85 27.21 -5.32 -1.19
CA LEU A 85 27.47 -5.11 -2.61
C LEU A 85 26.59 -6.04 -3.44
N TYR A 86 25.71 -5.45 -4.24
CA TYR A 86 24.92 -6.16 -5.23
C TYR A 86 25.55 -5.98 -6.60
N ILE A 87 25.78 -7.10 -7.30
CA ILE A 87 26.27 -7.13 -8.68
C ILE A 87 25.17 -7.70 -9.57
N PRO A 88 24.55 -6.88 -10.43
CA PRO A 88 23.61 -7.37 -11.42
C PRO A 88 24.31 -8.27 -12.44
N SER A 89 23.56 -9.21 -12.99
CA SER A 89 23.95 -10.05 -14.11
C SER A 89 24.45 -9.23 -15.29
N ARG A 90 25.37 -9.83 -16.06
CA ARG A 90 25.99 -9.30 -17.27
C ARG A 90 26.87 -8.05 -17.09
N THR A 91 26.97 -7.51 -15.88
CA THR A 91 27.75 -6.29 -15.56
C THR A 91 29.26 -6.54 -15.57
N LEU A 92 29.72 -7.62 -14.93
CA LEU A 92 31.15 -7.97 -14.93
C LEU A 92 31.49 -8.87 -16.14
N PRO A 93 32.60 -8.57 -16.86
CA PRO A 93 33.14 -9.47 -17.87
C PRO A 93 33.58 -10.82 -17.30
N TYR A 94 33.86 -11.80 -18.17
CA TYR A 94 34.48 -13.06 -17.76
C TYR A 94 35.88 -12.79 -17.18
N GLY A 95 36.17 -13.39 -16.02
CA GLY A 95 37.44 -13.16 -15.35
C GLY A 95 37.40 -13.50 -13.87
N LEU A 96 38.54 -13.30 -13.22
CA LEU A 96 38.71 -13.44 -11.78
C LEU A 96 38.80 -12.05 -11.15
N TYR A 97 38.13 -11.84 -10.03
CA TYR A 97 38.02 -10.53 -9.39
C TYR A 97 38.34 -10.62 -7.89
N GLU A 98 39.03 -9.61 -7.38
CA GLU A 98 39.14 -9.31 -5.94
C GLU A 98 38.11 -8.23 -5.63
N ILE A 99 37.19 -8.53 -4.72
CA ILE A 99 36.20 -7.59 -4.21
C ILE A 99 36.59 -7.26 -2.78
N LYS A 100 36.89 -5.98 -2.52
CA LYS A 100 37.40 -5.48 -1.24
C LYS A 100 36.42 -4.49 -0.63
N LEU A 101 35.97 -4.74 0.60
CA LEU A 101 35.27 -3.77 1.42
C LEU A 101 36.26 -3.05 2.33
N THR A 102 36.16 -1.73 2.41
CA THR A 102 36.87 -0.91 3.40
C THR A 102 35.84 -0.19 4.27
N VAL A 103 35.96 -0.35 5.59
CA VAL A 103 35.10 0.32 6.58
C VAL A 103 35.94 1.34 7.33
N THR A 104 35.45 2.56 7.41
CA THR A 104 36.12 3.70 8.06
C THR A 104 35.20 4.33 9.10
N MET A 105 35.70 4.56 10.31
CA MET A 105 34.94 5.23 11.36
C MET A 105 34.95 6.76 11.12
N THR A 106 33.78 7.39 11.10
CA THR A 106 33.68 8.87 10.98
C THR A 106 34.36 9.54 12.18
N ASN A 107 34.97 10.70 11.95
CA ASN A 107 35.76 11.47 12.92
C ASN A 107 37.04 10.78 13.46
N MET A 108 37.31 9.52 13.11
CA MET A 108 38.53 8.78 13.50
C MET A 108 39.07 7.94 12.33
N THR A 109 39.56 8.62 11.27
CA THR A 109 40.06 7.98 10.04
C THR A 109 41.20 6.98 10.24
N MET A 110 41.88 7.02 11.39
CA MET A 110 42.94 6.07 11.78
C MET A 110 42.40 4.67 12.15
N LEU A 111 41.08 4.52 12.38
CA LEU A 111 40.41 3.25 12.64
C LEU A 111 39.70 2.78 11.37
N SER A 112 40.42 2.05 10.52
CA SER A 112 39.87 1.42 9.32
C SER A 112 40.19 -0.08 9.28
N THR A 113 39.26 -0.87 8.76
CA THR A 113 39.45 -2.29 8.50
C THR A 113 38.99 -2.63 7.10
N SER A 114 39.53 -3.71 6.55
CA SER A 114 39.14 -4.17 5.23
C SER A 114 39.06 -5.69 5.17
N ALA A 115 38.08 -6.19 4.43
CA ALA A 115 37.90 -7.61 4.15
C ALA A 115 37.80 -7.83 2.64
N THR A 116 38.20 -9.00 2.16
CA THR A 116 38.25 -9.34 0.73
C THR A 116 37.62 -10.70 0.43
N VAL A 117 37.05 -10.82 -0.76
CA VAL A 117 36.52 -12.05 -1.33
C VAL A 117 36.94 -12.16 -2.80
N TYR A 118 37.18 -13.38 -3.27
CA TYR A 118 37.58 -13.69 -4.64
C TYR A 118 36.44 -14.35 -5.40
N VAL A 119 36.11 -13.78 -6.56
CA VAL A 119 34.98 -14.20 -7.39
C VAL A 119 35.43 -14.47 -8.82
N GLN A 120 34.97 -15.57 -9.41
CA GLN A 120 35.21 -15.92 -10.80
C GLN A 120 33.89 -15.86 -11.58
N ILE A 121 33.87 -15.04 -12.63
CA ILE A 121 32.74 -14.93 -13.55
C ILE A 121 32.96 -15.87 -14.74
N SER A 122 32.05 -16.82 -14.91
CA SER A 122 32.09 -17.88 -15.92
C SER A 122 30.99 -17.70 -16.98
N PRO A 123 31.17 -18.25 -18.20
CA PRO A 123 30.12 -18.25 -19.23
C PRO A 123 28.87 -18.99 -18.79
N SER A 124 27.71 -18.45 -19.15
CA SER A 124 26.42 -19.10 -18.90
C SER A 124 26.10 -20.16 -19.95
N GLY A 125 25.19 -21.08 -19.63
CA GLY A 125 24.73 -22.11 -20.57
C GLY A 125 23.91 -21.50 -21.72
N ILE A 126 24.07 -22.02 -22.93
CA ILE A 126 23.35 -21.55 -24.12
C ILE A 126 22.06 -22.35 -24.28
N THR A 127 20.96 -21.65 -24.53
CA THR A 127 19.66 -22.24 -24.83
C THR A 127 19.52 -22.42 -26.34
N ALA A 128 19.48 -23.67 -26.81
CA ALA A 128 19.27 -23.99 -28.21
C ALA A 128 17.78 -24.24 -28.52
N ASN A 129 17.16 -23.34 -29.29
CA ASN A 129 15.74 -23.45 -29.67
C ASN A 129 15.59 -23.61 -31.17
N LEU A 130 14.92 -24.67 -31.65
CA LEU A 130 14.63 -24.82 -33.08
C LEU A 130 13.41 -23.99 -33.53
N ILE A 131 12.49 -23.72 -32.60
CA ILE A 131 11.25 -22.97 -32.77
C ILE A 131 11.20 -21.87 -31.71
N GLN A 132 10.55 -20.75 -32.03
CA GLN A 132 10.39 -19.62 -31.11
C GLN A 132 9.82 -20.05 -29.74
N TYR A 133 10.29 -19.39 -28.68
CA TYR A 133 9.91 -19.62 -27.27
C TYR A 133 10.22 -21.01 -26.69
N GLY A 134 10.96 -21.87 -27.42
CA GLY A 134 11.32 -23.20 -26.91
C GLY A 134 10.15 -24.19 -26.85
N THR A 135 9.15 -24.01 -27.72
CA THR A 135 7.98 -24.90 -27.83
C THR A 135 8.41 -26.36 -28.06
N SER A 136 7.98 -27.28 -27.18
CA SER A 136 8.43 -28.68 -27.22
C SER A 136 7.81 -29.48 -28.37
N MET A 137 6.57 -29.18 -28.74
CA MET A 137 5.86 -29.86 -29.84
C MET A 137 5.00 -28.89 -30.65
N ILE A 138 5.03 -29.02 -31.97
CA ILE A 138 4.19 -28.27 -32.90
C ILE A 138 3.48 -29.19 -33.89
N THR A 139 2.41 -28.70 -34.52
CA THR A 139 1.74 -29.35 -35.64
C THR A 139 2.01 -28.60 -36.94
N ARG A 140 2.28 -29.32 -38.03
CA ARG A 140 2.45 -28.75 -39.38
C ARG A 140 1.78 -29.63 -40.42
N GLY A 141 1.28 -29.01 -41.49
CA GLY A 141 0.67 -29.73 -42.60
C GLY A 141 1.68 -30.39 -43.51
N HIS A 142 1.30 -31.51 -44.09
CA HIS A 142 2.12 -32.27 -45.05
C HIS A 142 2.50 -31.42 -46.27
N GLN A 143 1.62 -30.52 -46.70
CA GLN A 143 1.80 -29.60 -47.84
C GLN A 143 2.33 -28.21 -47.38
N GLN A 144 3.03 -28.13 -46.25
CA GLN A 144 3.65 -26.92 -45.73
C GLN A 144 5.13 -27.14 -45.45
N ASP A 145 5.93 -26.12 -45.72
CA ASP A 145 7.34 -26.13 -45.32
C ASP A 145 7.45 -26.03 -43.79
N LEU A 146 8.37 -26.80 -43.22
CA LEU A 146 8.76 -26.73 -41.81
C LEU A 146 10.11 -26.05 -41.73
N GLN A 147 10.15 -24.85 -41.18
CA GLN A 147 11.38 -24.12 -40.91
C GLN A 147 11.80 -24.33 -39.45
N LEU A 148 13.06 -24.69 -39.25
CA LEU A 148 13.72 -24.83 -37.95
C LEU A 148 14.92 -23.86 -37.94
N ASP A 149 14.85 -22.82 -37.11
CA ASP A 149 15.83 -21.73 -37.15
C ASP A 149 16.50 -21.46 -35.79
N PRO A 150 17.41 -22.34 -35.35
CA PRO A 150 18.20 -22.11 -34.15
C PRO A 150 19.14 -20.91 -34.26
N GLY A 151 19.43 -20.40 -35.46
CA GLY A 151 20.18 -19.16 -35.62
C GLY A 151 19.42 -17.93 -35.09
N SER A 152 18.10 -17.91 -35.25
CA SER A 152 17.24 -16.80 -34.85
C SER A 152 16.60 -16.98 -33.47
N TYR A 153 16.33 -18.23 -33.04
CA TYR A 153 15.54 -18.49 -31.83
C TYR A 153 16.35 -18.93 -30.61
N SER A 154 17.62 -19.32 -30.77
CA SER A 154 18.49 -19.66 -29.64
C SER A 154 18.84 -18.43 -28.83
N VAL A 155 19.13 -18.61 -27.54
CA VAL A 155 19.41 -17.53 -26.60
C VAL A 155 20.76 -17.76 -25.94
N ASP A 156 21.59 -16.72 -25.94
CA ASP A 156 22.79 -16.62 -25.11
C ASP A 156 22.47 -15.74 -23.90
N PRO A 157 22.33 -16.30 -22.68
CA PRO A 157 21.99 -15.51 -21.49
C PRO A 157 23.01 -14.43 -21.13
N ASP A 158 24.22 -14.46 -21.70
CA ASP A 158 25.27 -13.47 -21.43
C ASP A 158 25.22 -12.25 -22.38
N GLN A 159 24.42 -12.31 -23.45
CA GLN A 159 24.37 -11.31 -24.52
C GLN A 159 22.93 -10.90 -24.84
N ASP A 160 22.75 -9.70 -25.40
CA ASP A 160 21.41 -9.21 -25.79
C ASP A 160 20.90 -9.91 -27.05
N THR A 161 21.82 -10.32 -27.92
CA THR A 161 21.50 -10.97 -29.19
C THR A 161 22.36 -12.22 -29.36
N PHE A 162 21.72 -13.32 -29.73
CA PHE A 162 22.43 -14.54 -30.07
C PHE A 162 23.11 -14.40 -31.44
N ASN A 163 24.44 -14.48 -31.47
CA ASN A 163 25.19 -14.36 -32.72
C ASN A 163 25.41 -15.72 -33.39
N ALA A 164 24.56 -16.05 -34.35
CA ALA A 164 24.58 -17.32 -35.06
C ALA A 164 25.91 -17.64 -35.78
N SER A 165 26.70 -16.63 -36.17
CA SER A 165 27.96 -16.84 -36.89
C SER A 165 29.05 -17.50 -36.03
N ASN A 166 28.95 -17.40 -34.71
CA ASN A 166 29.89 -17.99 -33.77
C ASN A 166 29.71 -19.50 -33.59
N TRP A 167 28.66 -20.09 -34.18
CA TRP A 167 28.25 -21.47 -33.90
C TRP A 167 28.25 -22.34 -35.15
N LYS A 168 28.51 -23.62 -34.95
CA LYS A 168 28.35 -24.68 -35.93
C LYS A 168 27.10 -25.48 -35.57
N TYR A 169 26.25 -25.75 -36.56
CA TYR A 169 24.96 -26.40 -36.37
C TYR A 169 24.97 -27.78 -37.02
N SER A 170 24.53 -28.79 -36.27
CA SER A 170 24.36 -30.15 -36.76
C SER A 170 22.93 -30.59 -36.47
N PHE A 171 22.15 -30.85 -37.53
CA PHE A 171 20.76 -31.26 -37.41
C PHE A 171 20.62 -32.77 -37.52
N TYR A 172 19.76 -33.33 -36.70
CA TYR A 172 19.45 -34.76 -36.63
C TYR A 172 17.94 -34.93 -36.58
N CYS A 173 17.46 -36.06 -37.07
CA CYS A 173 16.03 -36.30 -37.13
C CYS A 173 15.68 -37.78 -37.12
N ARG A 174 14.61 -38.13 -36.39
CA ARG A 174 14.09 -39.50 -36.26
C ARG A 174 12.57 -39.54 -36.26
N ILE A 175 12.01 -40.73 -36.41
CA ILE A 175 10.56 -40.96 -36.24
C ILE A 175 10.32 -41.24 -34.75
N TYR A 176 9.57 -40.37 -34.08
CA TYR A 176 9.36 -40.46 -32.64
C TYR A 176 8.61 -41.74 -32.27
N GLY A 177 9.09 -42.46 -31.26
CA GLY A 177 8.51 -43.73 -30.78
C GLY A 177 8.80 -44.98 -31.62
N LEU A 178 9.33 -44.85 -32.85
CA LEU A 178 9.61 -45.97 -33.74
C LEU A 178 11.11 -46.28 -33.92
N SER A 179 11.96 -45.25 -33.93
CA SER A 179 13.40 -45.42 -34.14
C SER A 179 14.23 -44.61 -33.14
N MET A 180 15.47 -45.03 -32.89
CA MET A 180 16.47 -44.17 -32.26
C MET A 180 17.01 -43.16 -33.28
N PHE A 181 17.74 -42.14 -32.82
CA PHE A 181 18.48 -41.30 -33.76
C PHE A 181 19.51 -42.17 -34.50
N PRO A 182 19.61 -42.03 -35.84
CA PRO A 182 20.55 -42.83 -36.63
C PRO A 182 21.97 -42.68 -36.09
N ASN A 183 22.64 -43.80 -35.83
CA ASN A 183 24.00 -43.80 -35.33
C ASN A 183 24.84 -44.92 -35.97
N LEU A 184 26.14 -44.68 -36.10
CA LEU A 184 27.11 -45.65 -36.59
C LEU A 184 28.27 -45.70 -35.60
N GLN A 185 28.50 -46.88 -35.00
CA GLN A 185 29.55 -47.08 -33.97
C GLN A 185 29.46 -46.08 -32.80
N GLY A 186 28.24 -45.69 -32.41
CA GLY A 186 27.99 -44.75 -31.31
C GLY A 186 28.04 -43.26 -31.71
N SER A 187 28.37 -42.92 -32.96
CA SER A 187 28.32 -41.54 -33.47
C SER A 187 27.00 -41.27 -34.20
N LEU A 188 26.29 -40.20 -33.82
CA LEU A 188 25.04 -39.79 -34.44
C LEU A 188 25.26 -39.29 -35.88
N LEU A 189 24.35 -39.65 -36.80
CA LEU A 189 24.41 -39.26 -38.21
C LEU A 189 23.51 -38.05 -38.47
N THR A 190 24.08 -36.97 -39.02
CA THR A 190 23.33 -35.75 -39.35
C THR A 190 22.34 -35.98 -40.50
N ILE A 191 21.38 -35.07 -40.65
CA ILE A 191 20.31 -35.18 -41.64
C ILE A 191 20.83 -35.26 -43.09
N ASN A 192 21.99 -34.64 -43.35
CA ASN A 192 22.66 -34.62 -44.64
C ASN A 192 23.70 -35.76 -44.83
N ASP A 193 23.86 -36.67 -43.86
CA ASP A 193 24.82 -37.77 -43.98
C ASP A 193 24.32 -38.81 -44.99
N MET A 194 25.16 -39.13 -45.98
CA MET A 194 24.81 -40.09 -47.04
C MET A 194 24.66 -41.53 -46.52
N ARG A 195 25.22 -41.86 -45.35
CA ARG A 195 25.15 -43.18 -44.73
C ARG A 195 23.80 -43.49 -44.06
N ASN A 196 22.88 -42.54 -43.99
CA ASN A 196 21.50 -42.76 -43.50
C ASN A 196 20.70 -43.65 -44.46
N ASP A 197 20.85 -44.98 -44.39
CA ASP A 197 20.19 -45.93 -45.27
C ASP A 197 18.91 -46.56 -44.66
N SER A 198 18.34 -47.57 -45.33
CA SER A 198 17.17 -48.30 -44.84
C SER A 198 17.43 -49.13 -43.58
N SER A 199 18.69 -49.42 -43.25
CA SER A 199 19.09 -50.13 -42.02
C SER A 199 19.24 -49.19 -40.81
N ASN A 200 19.45 -47.90 -41.06
CA ASN A 200 19.50 -46.81 -40.07
C ASN A 200 18.62 -45.62 -40.53
N PRO A 201 17.28 -45.79 -40.62
CA PRO A 201 16.42 -44.82 -41.27
C PRO A 201 16.35 -43.50 -40.48
N SER A 202 16.78 -42.40 -41.10
CA SER A 202 16.41 -41.05 -40.65
C SER A 202 14.95 -40.74 -40.97
N CYS A 203 14.43 -39.62 -40.48
CA CYS A 203 13.07 -39.20 -40.79
C CYS A 203 12.81 -38.90 -42.29
N LEU A 204 13.87 -38.71 -43.09
CA LEU A 204 13.82 -38.43 -44.54
C LEU A 204 14.26 -39.61 -45.39
N SER A 205 14.32 -40.82 -44.83
CA SER A 205 14.74 -42.05 -45.52
C SER A 205 13.97 -42.34 -46.83
N ALA A 206 12.73 -41.85 -46.97
CA ALA A 206 11.94 -41.97 -48.20
C ALA A 206 12.20 -40.87 -49.25
N ASN A 207 12.67 -39.68 -48.84
CA ASN A 207 12.89 -38.53 -49.72
C ASN A 207 14.13 -37.73 -49.29
N ARG A 208 15.29 -38.16 -49.78
CA ARG A 208 16.62 -37.62 -49.42
C ARG A 208 16.85 -36.16 -49.85
N THR A 209 16.05 -35.65 -50.78
CA THR A 209 16.14 -34.27 -51.31
C THR A 209 15.16 -33.31 -50.66
N GLY A 210 14.37 -33.77 -49.69
CA GLY A 210 13.28 -33.03 -49.05
C GLY A 210 13.68 -31.95 -48.06
N TRP A 211 14.88 -31.37 -48.15
CA TRP A 211 15.39 -30.40 -47.20
C TRP A 211 16.36 -29.41 -47.86
N LYS A 212 16.50 -28.22 -47.28
CA LYS A 212 17.49 -27.21 -47.66
C LYS A 212 17.97 -26.41 -46.45
N PHE A 213 19.23 -25.97 -46.47
CA PHE A 213 19.67 -24.92 -45.55
C PHE A 213 19.28 -23.56 -46.10
N ASP A 214 18.70 -22.71 -45.25
CA ASP A 214 18.24 -21.38 -45.65
C ASP A 214 19.36 -20.34 -45.59
N THR A 215 20.43 -20.62 -44.84
CA THR A 215 21.57 -19.72 -44.67
C THR A 215 22.88 -20.39 -45.06
N PRO A 216 23.88 -19.64 -45.57
CA PRO A 216 25.22 -20.18 -45.83
C PRO A 216 25.94 -20.71 -44.58
N LEU A 217 25.49 -20.28 -43.40
CA LEU A 217 26.00 -20.71 -42.10
C LEU A 217 25.40 -22.04 -41.64
N ASN A 218 24.42 -22.57 -42.38
CA ASN A 218 23.58 -23.71 -42.00
C ASN A 218 22.90 -23.50 -40.63
N SER A 219 22.59 -22.25 -40.27
CA SER A 219 21.96 -21.91 -38.99
C SER A 219 20.44 -22.12 -38.98
N SER A 220 19.86 -22.39 -40.16
CA SER A 220 18.43 -22.59 -40.37
C SER A 220 18.22 -23.70 -41.39
N LEU A 221 17.27 -24.58 -41.10
CA LEU A 221 16.93 -25.77 -41.88
C LEU A 221 15.44 -25.75 -42.23
N THR A 222 15.14 -25.80 -43.53
CA THR A 222 13.77 -25.99 -44.02
C THR A 222 13.60 -27.41 -44.53
N ILE A 223 12.60 -28.11 -44.00
CA ILE A 223 12.08 -29.35 -44.56
C ILE A 223 10.97 -28.99 -45.54
N LEU A 224 11.13 -29.42 -46.79
CA LEU A 224 10.23 -29.06 -47.88
C LEU A 224 8.90 -29.79 -47.76
N ALA A 225 7.81 -29.13 -48.17
CA ALA A 225 6.49 -29.73 -48.27
C ALA A 225 6.52 -31.09 -49.00
N GLY A 226 5.74 -32.05 -48.49
CA GLY A 226 5.64 -33.40 -49.05
C GLY A 226 6.74 -34.38 -48.60
N SER A 227 7.76 -33.91 -47.87
CA SER A 227 8.93 -34.75 -47.53
C SER A 227 8.72 -35.69 -46.34
N LEU A 228 7.81 -35.34 -45.43
CA LEU A 228 7.45 -36.13 -44.25
C LEU A 228 6.07 -36.77 -44.45
N GLN A 229 5.86 -37.98 -43.94
CA GLN A 229 4.56 -38.66 -44.03
C GLN A 229 3.56 -38.04 -43.04
N PHE A 230 2.32 -37.85 -43.49
CA PHE A 230 1.23 -37.40 -42.62
C PHE A 230 0.86 -38.46 -41.58
N ASN A 231 0.19 -38.01 -40.52
CA ASN A 231 -0.20 -38.82 -39.35
C ASN A 231 0.99 -39.50 -38.64
N ARG A 232 2.15 -38.84 -38.65
CA ARG A 232 3.35 -39.25 -37.91
C ARG A 232 3.94 -38.08 -37.13
N THR A 233 4.59 -38.40 -36.01
CA THR A 233 5.36 -37.45 -35.21
C THR A 233 6.85 -37.69 -35.41
N TYR A 234 7.58 -36.63 -35.71
CA TYR A 234 9.01 -36.64 -35.91
C TYR A 234 9.70 -35.87 -34.78
N GLN A 235 10.91 -36.26 -34.44
CA GLN A 235 11.73 -35.51 -33.51
C GLN A 235 12.95 -34.96 -34.24
N PHE A 236 13.14 -33.66 -34.13
CA PHE A 236 14.32 -32.96 -34.61
C PHE A 236 15.21 -32.58 -33.43
N MET A 237 16.51 -32.70 -33.63
CA MET A 237 17.52 -32.29 -32.68
C MET A 237 18.53 -31.41 -33.39
N VAL A 238 18.94 -30.31 -32.75
CA VAL A 238 20.10 -29.53 -33.18
C VAL A 238 21.18 -29.64 -32.12
N TYR A 239 22.39 -29.97 -32.55
CA TYR A 239 23.60 -29.86 -31.75
C TYR A 239 24.39 -28.65 -32.22
N MET A 240 24.71 -27.77 -31.28
CA MET A 240 25.42 -26.53 -31.50
C MET A 240 26.76 -26.55 -30.79
N GLU A 241 27.81 -26.20 -31.52
CA GLU A 241 29.18 -26.13 -30.99
C GLU A 241 29.78 -24.78 -31.35
N ASN A 242 30.36 -24.08 -30.37
CA ASN A 242 30.97 -22.79 -30.62
C ASN A 242 32.26 -22.96 -31.44
N ARG A 243 32.39 -22.20 -32.52
CA ARG A 243 33.50 -22.30 -33.48
C ARG A 243 34.86 -21.92 -32.88
N ARG A 244 34.88 -21.10 -31.81
CA ARG A 244 36.10 -20.63 -31.15
C ARG A 244 36.40 -21.40 -29.87
N ASN A 245 35.38 -21.91 -29.19
CA ASN A 245 35.52 -22.64 -27.93
C ASN A 245 34.63 -23.88 -27.89
N SER A 246 35.16 -25.04 -28.27
CA SER A 246 34.42 -26.31 -28.36
C SER A 246 33.87 -26.82 -27.02
N SER A 247 34.28 -26.24 -25.89
CA SER A 247 33.67 -26.56 -24.58
C SER A 247 32.26 -25.99 -24.42
N LEU A 248 31.91 -24.95 -25.20
CA LEU A 248 30.56 -24.39 -25.24
C LEU A 248 29.72 -25.16 -26.26
N GLN A 249 28.79 -25.95 -25.74
CA GLN A 249 27.91 -26.81 -26.51
C GLN A 249 26.48 -26.63 -26.03
N ALA A 250 25.53 -26.75 -26.95
CA ALA A 250 24.11 -26.72 -26.62
C ALA A 250 23.35 -27.69 -27.51
N THR A 251 22.31 -28.31 -26.96
CA THR A 251 21.45 -29.22 -27.71
C THR A 251 20.00 -28.80 -27.53
N GLY A 252 19.27 -28.71 -28.63
CA GLY A 252 17.85 -28.37 -28.64
C GLY A 252 17.04 -29.48 -29.30
N TYR A 253 15.78 -29.62 -28.90
CA TYR A 253 14.86 -30.63 -29.43
C TYR A 253 13.49 -30.01 -29.76
N VAL A 254 12.81 -30.58 -30.76
CA VAL A 254 11.39 -30.28 -31.03
C VAL A 254 10.69 -31.48 -31.65
N LEU A 255 9.45 -31.73 -31.21
CA LEU A 255 8.54 -32.70 -31.81
C LEU A 255 7.66 -32.02 -32.87
N VAL A 256 7.53 -32.64 -34.04
CA VAL A 256 6.70 -32.14 -35.13
C VAL A 256 5.70 -33.20 -35.52
N LYS A 257 4.42 -32.95 -35.24
CA LYS A 257 3.31 -33.77 -35.74
C LYS A 257 2.91 -33.29 -37.13
N VAL A 258 2.97 -34.19 -38.10
CA VAL A 258 2.62 -33.89 -39.49
C VAL A 258 1.17 -34.31 -39.74
N ASP A 259 0.33 -33.35 -40.13
CA ASP A 259 -1.09 -33.53 -40.42
C ASP A 259 -1.35 -33.52 -41.94
N GLU A 260 -2.48 -34.08 -42.38
CA GLU A 260 -2.90 -34.01 -43.79
C GLU A 260 -3.42 -32.61 -44.15
N THR A 261 -4.01 -31.92 -43.17
CA THR A 261 -4.53 -30.55 -43.33
C THR A 261 -3.41 -29.51 -43.40
N ARG A 262 -3.74 -28.22 -43.59
CA ARG A 262 -2.78 -27.09 -43.52
C ARG A 262 -2.98 -26.28 -42.22
N PRO A 263 -2.67 -26.84 -41.05
CA PRO A 263 -2.83 -26.16 -39.77
C PRO A 263 -1.92 -24.93 -39.64
N TYR A 264 -2.34 -23.98 -38.82
CA TYR A 264 -1.48 -22.89 -38.38
C TYR A 264 -0.54 -23.37 -37.28
N MET A 265 0.67 -22.78 -37.19
CA MET A 265 1.60 -23.12 -36.12
C MET A 265 1.19 -22.41 -34.84
N ILE A 266 1.14 -23.15 -33.73
CA ILE A 266 0.89 -22.56 -32.42
C ILE A 266 2.19 -22.61 -31.62
N LEU A 267 2.64 -21.44 -31.17
CA LEU A 267 3.81 -21.25 -30.35
C LEU A 267 3.39 -21.12 -28.89
N ILE A 268 4.16 -21.69 -27.97
CA ILE A 268 3.90 -21.60 -26.53
C ILE A 268 5.17 -21.13 -25.83
N GLY A 269 5.00 -20.20 -24.89
CA GLY A 269 6.07 -19.72 -24.01
C GLY A 269 5.60 -19.54 -22.57
N CYS A 270 6.55 -19.37 -21.66
CA CYS A 270 6.27 -19.03 -20.27
C CYS A 270 6.20 -17.52 -20.08
N VAL A 271 5.23 -17.05 -19.30
CA VAL A 271 5.05 -15.62 -18.99
C VAL A 271 6.25 -15.10 -18.19
N ILE A 272 6.74 -15.91 -17.25
CA ILE A 272 7.94 -15.66 -16.47
C ILE A 272 9.03 -16.58 -17.03
N TRP A 273 9.94 -16.03 -17.82
CA TRP A 273 10.92 -16.83 -18.55
C TRP A 273 11.93 -17.52 -17.62
N THR A 274 12.23 -16.93 -16.45
CA THR A 274 13.12 -17.55 -15.46
C THR A 274 12.53 -18.79 -14.80
N MET A 275 11.22 -19.04 -14.98
CA MET A 275 10.52 -20.19 -14.38
C MET A 275 10.45 -21.40 -15.31
N CYS A 276 10.96 -21.26 -16.55
CA CYS A 276 11.04 -22.33 -17.53
C CYS A 276 12.44 -22.34 -18.14
N GLU A 277 13.34 -23.13 -17.55
CA GLU A 277 14.70 -23.29 -18.08
C GLU A 277 14.77 -24.52 -18.99
N PRO A 278 15.23 -24.39 -20.24
CA PRO A 278 15.35 -25.53 -21.15
C PRO A 278 16.31 -26.59 -20.61
N ASN A 279 15.83 -27.83 -20.51
CA ASN A 279 16.60 -28.99 -20.10
C ASN A 279 16.33 -30.14 -21.08
N LEU A 280 17.21 -30.28 -22.07
CA LEU A 280 17.12 -31.29 -23.13
C LEU A 280 15.75 -31.23 -23.85
N GLU A 281 14.92 -32.26 -23.72
CA GLU A 281 13.59 -32.36 -24.35
C GLU A 281 12.47 -31.68 -23.53
N PHE A 282 12.79 -31.17 -22.35
CA PHE A 282 11.86 -30.62 -21.36
C PHE A 282 12.21 -29.18 -20.98
N GLN A 283 11.28 -28.53 -20.29
CA GLN A 283 11.50 -27.28 -19.58
C GLN A 283 11.51 -27.59 -18.09
N LEU A 284 12.60 -27.26 -17.40
CA LEU A 284 12.71 -27.39 -15.96
C LEU A 284 11.87 -26.29 -15.30
N VAL A 285 11.05 -26.69 -14.34
CA VAL A 285 10.08 -25.82 -13.68
C VAL A 285 10.17 -25.98 -12.17
N ASN A 286 10.13 -24.84 -11.48
CA ASN A 286 9.98 -24.78 -10.04
C ASN A 286 8.55 -25.18 -9.61
N PRO A 287 8.36 -26.28 -8.84
CA PRO A 287 7.03 -26.71 -8.41
C PRO A 287 6.37 -25.83 -7.35
N THR A 288 7.14 -24.96 -6.70
CA THR A 288 6.67 -24.14 -5.56
C THR A 288 6.01 -22.83 -5.99
N THR A 289 6.13 -22.48 -7.27
CA THR A 289 5.44 -21.35 -7.90
C THR A 289 4.42 -21.84 -8.92
N GLN A 290 3.43 -21.01 -9.22
CA GLN A 290 2.52 -21.27 -10.33
C GLN A 290 3.24 -21.17 -11.69
N VAL A 291 2.76 -21.96 -12.65
CA VAL A 291 3.24 -21.99 -14.04
C VAL A 291 2.24 -21.24 -14.91
N ALA A 292 2.63 -20.06 -15.39
CA ALA A 292 1.85 -19.24 -16.30
C ALA A 292 2.42 -19.32 -17.73
N LEU A 293 1.59 -19.73 -18.68
CA LEU A 293 1.91 -19.92 -20.09
C LEU A 293 1.06 -18.99 -20.97
N PHE A 294 1.59 -18.66 -22.14
CA PHE A 294 0.85 -18.02 -23.21
C PHE A 294 1.03 -18.81 -24.51
N SER A 295 0.02 -18.79 -25.37
CA SER A 295 0.06 -19.36 -26.71
C SER A 295 -0.33 -18.35 -27.78
N VAL A 296 0.42 -18.35 -28.89
CA VAL A 296 0.21 -17.44 -30.03
C VAL A 296 0.18 -18.25 -31.32
N CYS A 297 -0.71 -17.88 -32.24
CA CYS A 297 -0.76 -18.48 -33.57
C CYS A 297 0.18 -17.70 -34.51
N ALA A 298 1.09 -18.40 -35.19
CA ALA A 298 1.96 -17.80 -36.20
C ALA A 298 1.18 -17.70 -37.52
N GLY A 299 0.31 -16.70 -37.64
CA GLY A 299 -0.58 -16.51 -38.78
C GLY A 299 -1.67 -15.46 -38.55
N ASP A 300 -2.75 -15.52 -39.32
CA ASP A 300 -3.94 -14.68 -39.12
C ASP A 300 -4.83 -15.27 -38.02
N ASP A 301 -4.96 -14.51 -36.92
CA ASP A 301 -5.71 -14.91 -35.73
C ASP A 301 -7.24 -14.73 -35.89
N SER A 302 -7.70 -14.11 -36.98
CA SER A 302 -9.13 -13.81 -37.17
C SER A 302 -10.02 -15.05 -37.35
N ALA A 303 -9.43 -16.18 -37.76
CA ALA A 303 -10.14 -17.43 -38.03
C ALA A 303 -10.24 -18.39 -36.83
N ILE A 304 -9.73 -18.02 -35.65
CA ILE A 304 -9.75 -18.91 -34.47
C ILE A 304 -11.18 -19.06 -33.96
N GLN A 305 -11.69 -20.30 -33.92
CA GLN A 305 -13.03 -20.61 -33.38
C GLN A 305 -13.00 -20.91 -31.88
N ASN A 306 -12.05 -21.74 -31.45
CA ASN A 306 -11.95 -22.16 -30.05
C ASN A 306 -10.50 -22.49 -29.67
N ILE A 307 -10.14 -22.26 -28.41
CA ILE A 307 -8.85 -22.61 -27.82
C ILE A 307 -9.14 -23.49 -26.61
N THR A 308 -8.45 -24.61 -26.46
CA THR A 308 -8.61 -25.51 -25.30
C THR A 308 -7.27 -26.06 -24.84
N TRP A 309 -7.07 -26.09 -23.53
CA TRP A 309 -5.89 -26.69 -22.88
C TRP A 309 -6.21 -28.06 -22.30
N SER A 310 -5.28 -29.00 -22.48
CA SER A 310 -5.29 -30.34 -21.91
C SER A 310 -3.98 -30.61 -21.17
N VAL A 311 -4.08 -31.15 -19.96
CA VAL A 311 -2.92 -31.45 -19.11
C VAL A 311 -2.71 -32.95 -19.07
N TYR A 312 -1.46 -33.39 -19.20
CA TYR A 312 -1.06 -34.78 -19.16
C TYR A 312 0.09 -34.99 -18.18
N TYR A 313 0.20 -36.20 -17.65
CA TYR A 313 1.32 -36.63 -16.81
C TYR A 313 1.98 -37.89 -17.39
N SER A 314 3.22 -38.17 -17.00
CA SER A 314 3.90 -39.39 -17.45
C SER A 314 3.45 -40.63 -16.66
N ALA A 315 3.24 -41.75 -17.37
CA ALA A 315 3.07 -43.05 -16.74
C ALA A 315 4.43 -43.73 -16.51
N THR A 316 4.60 -44.36 -15.34
CA THR A 316 5.79 -45.13 -14.95
C THR A 316 5.86 -46.49 -15.68
N ASN A 317 6.05 -46.50 -17.00
CA ASN A 317 6.38 -47.71 -17.74
C ASN A 317 7.80 -47.59 -18.34
N SER A 318 8.77 -48.16 -17.64
CA SER A 318 10.21 -48.10 -17.89
C SER A 318 10.72 -48.97 -19.06
N SER A 319 9.84 -49.43 -19.95
CA SER A 319 10.19 -50.32 -21.08
C SER A 319 10.13 -49.66 -22.46
N ALA A 320 9.70 -48.40 -22.56
CA ALA A 320 9.55 -47.69 -23.84
C ALA A 320 10.61 -46.58 -24.01
N ASN A 321 11.16 -46.43 -25.22
CA ASN A 321 12.12 -45.37 -25.59
C ASN A 321 11.49 -43.96 -25.72
N PHE A 322 10.28 -43.75 -25.19
CA PHE A 322 9.51 -42.52 -25.27
C PHE A 322 8.60 -42.37 -24.05
N THR A 323 8.27 -41.12 -23.71
CA THR A 323 7.39 -40.82 -22.57
C THR A 323 5.94 -41.12 -22.94
N GLN A 324 5.28 -42.01 -22.19
CA GLN A 324 3.86 -42.27 -22.34
C GLN A 324 3.05 -41.23 -21.54
N TRP A 325 2.26 -40.43 -22.24
CA TRP A 325 1.42 -39.37 -21.66
C TRP A 325 0.01 -39.88 -21.37
N VAL A 326 -0.47 -39.65 -20.15
CA VAL A 326 -1.84 -39.98 -19.71
C VAL A 326 -2.57 -38.67 -19.42
N LEU A 327 -3.80 -38.54 -19.94
CA LEU A 327 -4.62 -37.35 -19.72
C LEU A 327 -4.96 -37.23 -18.23
N PHE A 328 -4.70 -36.05 -17.67
CA PHE A 328 -5.05 -35.72 -16.30
C PHE A 328 -6.55 -35.38 -16.21
N ASN A 329 -7.39 -36.41 -16.16
CA ASN A 329 -8.85 -36.30 -16.16
C ASN A 329 -9.42 -36.50 -14.74
N GLN A 330 -9.20 -35.54 -13.84
CA GLN A 330 -9.84 -35.52 -12.51
C GLN A 330 -11.16 -34.73 -12.50
N THR A 331 -11.98 -34.91 -11.45
CA THR A 331 -13.30 -34.27 -11.32
C THR A 331 -13.27 -32.75 -11.54
N THR A 332 -14.39 -32.17 -11.99
CA THR A 332 -14.55 -30.72 -12.21
C THR A 332 -14.05 -29.87 -11.03
N SER A 333 -14.21 -30.36 -9.79
CA SER A 333 -13.72 -29.71 -8.57
C SER A 333 -12.19 -29.52 -8.49
N TYR A 334 -11.40 -30.41 -9.08
CA TYR A 334 -9.94 -30.27 -9.16
C TYR A 334 -9.53 -29.32 -10.27
N ARG A 335 -10.23 -29.43 -11.41
CA ARG A 335 -9.98 -28.65 -12.62
C ARG A 335 -10.16 -27.15 -12.36
N ASP A 336 -11.27 -26.76 -11.74
CA ASP A 336 -11.60 -25.35 -11.46
C ASP A 336 -10.79 -24.76 -10.29
N LYS A 337 -10.09 -25.61 -9.52
CA LYS A 337 -9.28 -25.18 -8.36
C LYS A 337 -7.83 -24.88 -8.72
N TYR A 338 -7.24 -25.63 -9.64
CA TYR A 338 -5.81 -25.56 -9.93
C TYR A 338 -5.46 -25.06 -11.33
N LEU A 339 -6.40 -25.10 -12.28
CA LEU A 339 -6.16 -24.76 -13.68
C LEU A 339 -7.03 -23.60 -14.12
N PHE A 340 -6.41 -22.54 -14.64
CA PHE A 340 -7.08 -21.31 -15.04
C PHE A 340 -6.77 -20.97 -16.49
N GLY A 341 -7.70 -20.28 -17.16
CA GLY A 341 -7.55 -19.93 -18.57
C GLY A 341 -7.57 -21.12 -19.55
N MET A 342 -8.19 -22.25 -19.18
CA MET A 342 -8.20 -23.45 -20.03
C MET A 342 -8.83 -23.27 -21.42
N ASN A 343 -9.67 -22.25 -21.60
CA ASN A 343 -10.29 -21.94 -22.89
C ASN A 343 -9.78 -20.62 -23.49
N THR A 344 -8.60 -20.18 -23.08
CA THR A 344 -7.97 -18.91 -23.51
C THR A 344 -6.56 -19.14 -24.02
N SER A 345 -5.96 -18.14 -24.67
CA SER A 345 -4.55 -18.19 -25.10
C SER A 345 -3.57 -18.19 -23.93
N ASN A 346 -3.96 -17.67 -22.77
CA ASN A 346 -3.15 -17.71 -21.55
C ASN A 346 -3.64 -18.85 -20.68
N PHE A 347 -2.74 -19.62 -20.08
CA PHE A 347 -3.05 -20.74 -19.21
C PHE A 347 -2.21 -20.68 -17.95
N THR A 348 -2.81 -20.95 -16.79
CA THR A 348 -2.08 -21.00 -15.52
C THR A 348 -2.39 -22.27 -14.76
N ALA A 349 -1.34 -22.96 -14.31
CA ALA A 349 -1.43 -24.05 -13.35
C ALA A 349 -0.86 -23.59 -12.00
N MET A 350 -1.66 -23.68 -10.94
CA MET A 350 -1.23 -23.33 -9.57
C MET A 350 -0.17 -24.31 -9.04
N ASN A 351 0.74 -23.82 -8.19
CA ASN A 351 1.77 -24.64 -7.53
C ASN A 351 1.20 -25.89 -6.83
N GLN A 352 0.01 -25.77 -6.25
CA GLN A 352 -0.67 -26.85 -5.54
C GLN A 352 -0.93 -28.08 -6.42
N LEU A 353 -1.01 -27.93 -7.74
CA LEU A 353 -1.09 -29.07 -8.67
C LEU A 353 0.12 -30.00 -8.50
N PHE A 354 1.32 -29.42 -8.41
CA PHE A 354 2.58 -30.16 -8.29
C PHE A 354 2.78 -30.65 -6.86
N LEU A 355 2.50 -29.81 -5.86
CA LEU A 355 2.65 -30.16 -4.44
C LEU A 355 1.77 -31.33 -3.99
N VAL A 356 0.56 -31.47 -4.56
CA VAL A 356 -0.35 -32.60 -4.27
C VAL A 356 0.06 -33.87 -5.03
N ASN A 357 0.83 -33.75 -6.11
CA ASN A 357 1.27 -34.86 -6.95
C ASN A 357 2.81 -34.96 -7.04
N PRO A 358 3.55 -35.04 -5.93
CA PRO A 358 5.02 -34.98 -5.93
C PRO A 358 5.68 -36.20 -6.60
N GLN A 359 4.93 -37.29 -6.77
CA GLN A 359 5.40 -38.53 -7.42
C GLN A 359 5.49 -38.43 -8.95
N ILE A 360 4.98 -37.34 -9.54
CA ILE A 360 4.90 -37.15 -10.99
C ILE A 360 5.99 -36.16 -11.43
N PRO A 361 7.11 -36.65 -11.98
CA PRO A 361 8.23 -35.78 -12.35
C PRO A 361 8.02 -35.06 -13.68
N LEU A 362 7.20 -35.60 -14.59
CA LEU A 362 7.01 -35.08 -15.94
C LEU A 362 5.55 -34.72 -16.21
N TRP A 363 5.37 -33.52 -16.75
CA TRP A 363 4.06 -32.99 -17.14
C TRP A 363 4.09 -32.53 -18.59
N LYS A 364 2.95 -32.59 -19.27
CA LYS A 364 2.78 -32.05 -20.62
C LYS A 364 1.53 -31.19 -20.66
N PHE A 365 1.70 -29.92 -21.00
CA PHE A 365 0.59 -28.98 -21.17
C PHE A 365 0.41 -28.74 -22.65
N GLU A 366 -0.74 -29.16 -23.17
CA GLU A 366 -1.08 -29.16 -24.59
C GLU A 366 -2.19 -28.16 -24.86
N VAL A 367 -2.03 -27.34 -25.89
CA VAL A 367 -3.05 -26.41 -26.37
C VAL A 367 -3.55 -26.83 -27.74
N ILE A 368 -4.86 -26.72 -27.94
CA ILE A 368 -5.56 -27.11 -29.15
C ILE A 368 -6.33 -25.89 -29.66
N TYR A 369 -5.95 -25.42 -30.85
CA TYR A 369 -6.65 -24.36 -31.58
C TYR A 369 -7.53 -25.00 -32.64
N THR A 370 -8.81 -24.63 -32.65
CA THR A 370 -9.78 -25.08 -33.65
C THR A 370 -10.02 -23.98 -34.65
N PHE A 371 -9.83 -24.29 -35.94
CA PHE A 371 -10.12 -23.43 -37.08
C PHE A 371 -11.23 -24.08 -37.93
N PRO A 372 -11.90 -23.34 -38.82
CA PRO A 372 -12.97 -23.89 -39.67
C PRO A 372 -12.56 -25.11 -40.50
N THR A 373 -11.28 -25.19 -40.89
CA THR A 373 -10.76 -26.20 -41.81
C THR A 373 -9.64 -27.07 -41.24
N ALA A 374 -9.19 -26.81 -40.01
CA ALA A 374 -8.03 -27.49 -39.42
C ALA A 374 -8.03 -27.43 -37.89
N ILE A 375 -7.28 -28.33 -37.27
CA ILE A 375 -6.99 -28.30 -35.83
C ILE A 375 -5.48 -28.24 -35.67
N SER A 376 -4.99 -27.30 -34.87
CA SER A 376 -3.57 -27.17 -34.55
C SER A 376 -3.33 -27.55 -33.10
N VAL A 377 -2.36 -28.42 -32.88
CA VAL A 377 -1.96 -28.86 -31.53
C VAL A 377 -0.51 -28.45 -31.27
N SER A 378 -0.24 -27.96 -30.07
CA SER A 378 1.10 -27.61 -29.61
C SER A 378 1.24 -27.96 -28.13
N SER A 379 2.45 -28.23 -27.65
CA SER A 379 2.67 -28.51 -26.22
C SER A 379 4.02 -28.08 -25.71
N LEU A 380 4.07 -27.80 -24.40
CA LEU A 380 5.29 -27.74 -23.61
C LEU A 380 5.35 -28.94 -22.68
N ASN A 381 6.52 -29.57 -22.61
CA ASN A 381 6.80 -30.68 -21.72
C ASN A 381 7.69 -30.18 -20.59
N PHE A 382 7.29 -30.45 -19.34
CA PHE A 382 7.97 -29.99 -18.15
C PHE A 382 8.63 -31.14 -17.40
N LEU A 383 9.81 -30.87 -16.87
CA LEU A 383 10.44 -31.64 -15.81
C LEU A 383 10.33 -30.81 -14.53
N ILE A 384 9.74 -31.39 -13.50
CA ILE A 384 9.57 -30.71 -12.22
C ILE A 384 10.86 -30.82 -11.42
N ASN A 385 11.44 -29.68 -11.08
CA ASN A 385 12.62 -29.66 -10.22
C ASN A 385 12.28 -30.25 -8.85
N GLN A 386 13.20 -31.03 -8.29
CA GLN A 386 13.02 -31.57 -6.94
C GLN A 386 13.49 -30.54 -5.93
N PRO A 387 12.68 -30.18 -4.92
CA PRO A 387 13.11 -29.20 -3.93
C PRO A 387 14.17 -29.78 -2.99
N PRO A 388 14.93 -28.94 -2.26
CA PRO A 388 15.91 -29.39 -1.28
C PRO A 388 15.34 -30.42 -0.32
N PHE A 389 16.09 -31.48 0.00
CA PHE A 389 15.59 -32.59 0.81
C PHE A 389 16.61 -33.10 1.85
N ASN A 390 16.16 -34.05 2.69
CA ASN A 390 16.93 -34.76 3.74
C ASN A 390 17.54 -33.93 4.89
N GLY A 391 17.41 -32.60 4.86
CA GLY A 391 17.90 -31.75 5.94
C GLY A 391 16.93 -31.60 7.11
N SER A 392 17.42 -30.96 8.17
CA SER A 392 16.62 -30.54 9.32
C SER A 392 17.04 -29.15 9.78
N CYS A 393 16.13 -28.43 10.43
CA CYS A 393 16.40 -27.12 11.03
C CYS A 393 15.98 -27.11 12.50
N SER A 394 16.71 -26.38 13.32
CA SER A 394 16.45 -26.22 14.76
C SER A 394 16.81 -24.81 15.24
N ILE A 395 16.21 -24.41 16.36
CA ILE A 395 16.52 -23.18 17.09
C ILE A 395 17.10 -23.54 18.46
N ASP A 396 18.08 -22.77 18.93
CA ASP A 396 18.85 -23.04 20.15
C ASP A 396 18.09 -22.76 21.46
N SER A 397 17.26 -21.71 21.51
CA SER A 397 16.44 -21.35 22.67
C SER A 397 14.95 -21.29 22.34
N LEU A 398 14.11 -21.71 23.28
CA LEU A 398 12.64 -21.68 23.18
C LEU A 398 12.00 -20.49 23.89
N ASN A 399 12.77 -19.77 24.71
CA ASN A 399 12.32 -18.60 25.44
C ASN A 399 13.36 -17.49 25.30
N GLY A 400 12.91 -16.26 25.14
CA GLY A 400 13.80 -15.09 25.16
C GLY A 400 13.02 -13.79 25.09
N THR A 401 13.74 -12.69 25.06
CA THR A 401 13.17 -11.35 24.85
C THR A 401 13.39 -10.89 23.41
N THR A 402 12.75 -9.79 23.01
CA THR A 402 12.99 -9.10 21.74
C THR A 402 14.46 -8.64 21.53
N SER A 403 15.23 -8.56 22.60
CA SER A 403 16.67 -8.23 22.60
C SER A 403 17.56 -9.46 22.66
N SER A 404 16.99 -10.67 22.78
CA SER A 404 17.74 -11.91 22.87
C SER A 404 18.16 -12.41 21.49
N HIS A 405 19.36 -12.96 21.39
CA HIS A 405 19.81 -13.65 20.18
C HIS A 405 19.28 -15.07 20.14
N PHE A 406 18.77 -15.47 18.98
CA PHE A 406 18.40 -16.84 18.66
C PHE A 406 19.27 -17.34 17.51
N THR A 407 19.75 -18.57 17.61
CA THR A 407 20.55 -19.21 16.57
C THR A 407 19.71 -20.25 15.85
N VAL A 408 19.50 -20.04 14.55
CA VAL A 408 18.88 -21.03 13.67
C VAL A 408 19.99 -21.83 13.00
N SER A 409 19.90 -23.15 13.08
CA SER A 409 20.84 -24.08 12.47
C SER A 409 20.09 -25.07 11.58
N CYS A 410 20.41 -25.05 10.29
CA CYS A 410 19.94 -25.98 9.29
C CYS A 410 21.09 -26.86 8.82
N SER A 411 20.92 -28.18 8.88
CA SER A 411 21.99 -29.15 8.58
C SER A 411 21.51 -30.22 7.61
N ASN A 412 22.45 -30.76 6.82
CA ASN A 412 22.24 -31.89 5.90
C ASN A 412 21.24 -31.64 4.75
N TRP A 413 20.99 -30.38 4.39
CA TRP A 413 20.23 -30.05 3.18
C TRP A 413 21.07 -30.36 1.94
N PHE A 414 20.49 -31.11 1.02
CA PHE A 414 21.09 -31.44 -0.27
C PHE A 414 20.12 -31.10 -1.40
N ASP A 415 20.70 -30.58 -2.47
CA ASP A 415 20.06 -30.29 -3.74
C ASP A 415 21.11 -30.43 -4.85
N GLU A 416 20.74 -30.92 -6.03
CA GLU A 416 21.69 -31.13 -7.12
C GLU A 416 22.27 -29.80 -7.66
N ASP A 417 21.47 -28.74 -7.63
CA ASP A 417 21.86 -27.40 -8.08
C ASP A 417 22.45 -26.55 -6.93
N GLY A 418 22.35 -27.04 -5.70
CA GLY A 418 22.86 -26.42 -4.48
C GLY A 418 21.87 -25.46 -3.82
N ILE A 419 22.16 -25.12 -2.57
CA ILE A 419 21.30 -24.24 -1.75
C ILE A 419 21.65 -22.78 -2.01
N LYS A 420 20.64 -21.96 -2.27
CA LYS A 420 20.73 -20.52 -2.50
C LYS A 420 20.64 -19.73 -1.19
N ASP A 421 19.56 -19.93 -0.43
CA ASP A 421 19.35 -19.22 0.84
C ASP A 421 18.37 -19.95 1.79
N TYR A 422 18.33 -19.42 3.02
CA TYR A 422 17.45 -19.80 4.11
C TYR A 422 16.66 -18.56 4.53
N THR A 423 15.33 -18.63 4.52
CA THR A 423 14.46 -17.55 4.96
C THR A 423 13.65 -17.97 6.19
N LEU A 424 13.70 -17.18 7.26
CA LEU A 424 12.94 -17.40 8.48
C LEU A 424 11.64 -16.60 8.44
N LEU A 425 10.52 -17.31 8.50
CA LEU A 425 9.18 -16.74 8.60
C LEU A 425 8.61 -17.02 10.00
N ALA A 426 7.93 -16.02 10.56
CA ALA A 426 7.20 -16.13 11.82
C ALA A 426 5.72 -15.84 11.62
N TRP A 427 4.87 -16.53 12.38
CA TRP A 427 3.44 -16.27 12.44
C TRP A 427 2.87 -16.66 13.81
N THR A 428 1.66 -16.21 14.10
CA THR A 428 1.04 -16.36 15.42
C THR A 428 -0.13 -17.33 15.37
N ASN A 429 -1.37 -16.85 15.48
CA ASN A 429 -2.58 -17.67 15.44
C ASN A 429 -3.11 -17.88 14.02
N ASN A 430 -2.79 -16.98 13.09
CA ASN A 430 -3.23 -17.07 11.70
C ASN A 430 -2.06 -17.45 10.77
N SER A 431 -2.10 -18.67 10.21
CA SER A 431 -1.05 -19.21 9.34
C SER A 431 -0.97 -18.51 7.98
N THR A 432 -1.96 -17.70 7.60
CA THR A 432 -1.94 -16.93 6.34
C THR A 432 -1.19 -15.61 6.46
N LYS A 433 -0.96 -15.11 7.69
CA LYS A 433 -0.22 -13.87 7.96
C LYS A 433 1.21 -14.19 8.40
N LYS A 434 2.00 -14.74 7.46
CA LYS A 434 3.43 -15.00 7.66
C LYS A 434 4.21 -13.70 7.52
N MET A 435 5.07 -13.40 8.49
CA MET A 435 6.00 -12.27 8.45
C MET A 435 7.40 -12.79 8.17
N MET A 436 8.12 -12.14 7.24
CA MET A 436 9.54 -12.37 7.06
C MET A 436 10.34 -11.72 8.19
N VAL A 437 11.08 -12.52 8.94
CA VAL A 437 11.92 -12.05 10.06
C VAL A 437 13.36 -11.89 9.59
N ALA A 438 13.94 -12.91 8.97
CA ALA A 438 15.34 -12.91 8.59
C ALA A 438 15.58 -13.75 7.33
N TYR A 439 16.71 -13.52 6.67
CA TYR A 439 17.25 -14.42 5.64
C TYR A 439 18.77 -14.56 5.75
N SER A 440 19.31 -15.65 5.23
CA SER A 440 20.74 -15.95 5.26
C SER A 440 21.13 -16.87 4.12
N SER A 441 22.30 -16.66 3.50
CA SER A 441 22.90 -17.64 2.59
C SER A 441 23.71 -18.72 3.33
N ALA A 442 24.01 -18.50 4.61
CA ALA A 442 24.64 -19.49 5.48
C ALA A 442 23.58 -20.34 6.19
N SER A 443 23.88 -21.63 6.36
CA SER A 443 22.98 -22.59 7.00
C SER A 443 22.87 -22.43 8.52
N ILE A 444 23.75 -21.63 9.13
CA ILE A 444 23.70 -21.23 10.55
C ILE A 444 23.71 -19.72 10.61
N PHE A 445 22.72 -19.11 11.25
CA PHE A 445 22.61 -17.66 11.39
C PHE A 445 21.92 -17.24 12.69
N GLN A 446 22.21 -16.03 13.14
CA GLN A 446 21.60 -15.42 14.33
C GLN A 446 20.46 -14.49 13.93
N THR A 447 19.43 -14.41 14.77
CA THR A 447 18.25 -13.57 14.54
C THR A 447 17.68 -13.02 15.85
N TYR A 448 17.04 -11.86 15.74
CA TYR A 448 16.17 -11.28 16.77
C TYR A 448 14.72 -11.56 16.39
N LEU A 449 14.00 -12.22 17.29
CA LEU A 449 12.61 -12.54 17.09
C LEU A 449 11.72 -11.41 17.60
N PRO A 450 10.65 -11.07 16.88
CA PRO A 450 9.85 -9.92 17.25
C PRO A 450 8.67 -10.37 18.16
N ILE A 451 7.75 -9.47 18.50
CA ILE A 451 6.60 -9.79 19.38
C ILE A 451 5.29 -9.58 18.61
N SER A 452 4.26 -10.39 18.89
CA SER A 452 2.92 -10.15 18.31
C SER A 452 2.16 -9.08 19.08
N ASP A 453 0.90 -8.83 18.70
CA ASP A 453 0.03 -7.86 19.35
C ASP A 453 -0.29 -8.21 20.83
N ASP A 454 0.04 -9.43 21.30
CA ASP A 454 -0.10 -9.87 22.69
C ASP A 454 1.23 -9.75 23.49
N GLN A 455 1.15 -9.32 24.77
CA GLN A 455 2.33 -9.15 25.66
C GLN A 455 3.20 -10.41 25.83
N ILE A 456 2.62 -11.60 25.61
CA ILE A 456 3.32 -12.88 25.56
C ILE A 456 2.99 -13.51 24.22
N SER A 457 4.00 -13.64 23.36
CA SER A 457 3.80 -14.13 22.01
C SER A 457 4.45 -15.49 21.81
N VAL A 458 3.62 -16.51 21.57
CA VAL A 458 4.10 -17.80 21.07
C VAL A 458 4.23 -17.68 19.56
N LEU A 459 5.46 -17.50 19.09
CA LEU A 459 5.79 -17.46 17.68
C LEU A 459 5.96 -18.87 17.13
N ARG A 460 5.22 -19.16 16.06
CA ARG A 460 5.42 -20.35 15.23
C ARG A 460 6.38 -19.98 14.11
N LEU A 461 7.43 -20.77 13.96
CA LEU A 461 8.55 -20.47 13.08
C LEU A 461 8.64 -21.50 11.95
N ILE A 462 8.90 -21.00 10.75
CA ILE A 462 9.13 -21.80 9.54
C ILE A 462 10.42 -21.33 8.89
N VAL A 463 11.28 -22.28 8.54
CA VAL A 463 12.44 -22.00 7.68
C VAL A 463 12.10 -22.46 6.27
N GLN A 464 12.25 -21.56 5.30
CA GLN A 464 12.22 -21.86 3.88
C GLN A 464 13.66 -22.09 3.40
N ILE A 465 13.93 -23.29 2.88
CA ILE A 465 15.22 -23.63 2.26
C ILE A 465 15.02 -23.56 0.76
N ARG A 466 15.80 -22.72 0.09
CA ARG A 466 15.66 -22.41 -1.33
C ARG A 466 16.87 -22.87 -2.12
N ASP A 467 16.65 -23.56 -3.24
CA ASP A 467 17.72 -23.95 -4.18
C ASP A 467 18.06 -22.82 -5.18
N GLN A 468 19.01 -23.08 -6.09
CA GLN A 468 19.41 -22.13 -7.14
C GLN A 468 18.34 -21.89 -8.22
N LEU A 469 17.34 -22.77 -8.32
CA LEU A 469 16.19 -22.68 -9.23
C LEU A 469 14.92 -22.16 -8.53
N ASP A 470 15.09 -21.56 -7.35
CA ASP A 470 14.06 -20.98 -6.50
C ASP A 470 13.03 -21.96 -5.90
N CYS A 471 13.26 -23.28 -5.93
CA CYS A 471 12.35 -24.24 -5.31
C CYS A 471 12.53 -24.27 -3.80
N ILE A 472 11.42 -24.37 -3.08
CA ILE A 472 11.37 -24.16 -1.63
C ILE A 472 10.94 -25.42 -0.90
N THR A 473 11.65 -25.76 0.17
CA THR A 473 11.18 -26.67 1.21
C THR A 473 10.86 -25.89 2.48
N GLU A 474 9.62 -25.97 2.96
CA GLU A 474 9.19 -25.37 4.24
C GLU A 474 9.37 -26.36 5.40
N VAL A 475 10.06 -25.92 6.45
CA VAL A 475 10.31 -26.74 7.64
C VAL A 475 9.82 -25.99 8.88
N ASN A 476 8.82 -26.57 9.54
CA ASN A 476 8.40 -26.09 10.85
C ASN A 476 9.50 -26.41 11.88
N ILE A 477 9.91 -25.39 12.64
CA ILE A 477 10.80 -25.56 13.80
C ILE A 477 10.03 -25.29 15.09
N SER A 478 10.66 -25.55 16.24
CA SER A 478 10.04 -25.35 17.55
C SER A 478 9.51 -23.92 17.72
N SER A 479 8.30 -23.80 18.28
CA SER A 479 7.72 -22.50 18.62
C SER A 479 8.49 -21.84 19.77
N VAL A 480 8.65 -20.52 19.69
CA VAL A 480 9.41 -19.73 20.67
C VAL A 480 8.48 -18.77 21.39
N THR A 481 8.63 -18.65 22.71
CA THR A 481 7.94 -17.62 23.50
C THR A 481 8.83 -16.39 23.62
N VAL A 482 8.37 -15.27 23.07
CA VAL A 482 9.10 -13.99 23.11
C VAL A 482 8.39 -13.01 24.03
N TYR A 483 9.17 -12.41 24.94
CA TYR A 483 8.72 -11.36 25.87
C TYR A 483 9.23 -9.98 25.40
N SER A 484 8.45 -8.93 25.67
CA SER A 484 8.92 -7.56 25.46
C SER A 484 10.05 -7.22 26.43
N ASP A 485 11.08 -6.53 25.93
CA ASP A 485 12.13 -5.92 26.74
C ASP A 485 11.77 -4.46 27.01
N SER A 486 10.81 -4.25 27.93
CA SER A 486 10.32 -2.92 28.27
C SER A 486 11.42 -2.00 28.79
N THR A 487 12.46 -2.56 29.43
CA THR A 487 13.64 -1.81 29.89
C THR A 487 14.42 -1.24 28.71
N ALA A 488 14.79 -2.07 27.73
CA ALA A 488 15.54 -1.61 26.56
C ALA A 488 14.76 -0.57 25.73
N ILE A 489 13.44 -0.73 25.60
CA ILE A 489 12.58 0.24 24.90
C ILE A 489 12.45 1.55 25.66
N ASN A 490 12.26 1.52 26.98
CA ASN A 490 12.17 2.73 27.77
C ASN A 490 13.51 3.49 27.78
N ASP A 491 14.63 2.78 27.85
CA ASP A 491 15.96 3.37 27.72
C ASP A 491 16.13 4.03 26.35
N LEU A 492 15.69 3.38 25.26
CA LEU A 492 15.70 3.96 23.91
C LEU A 492 14.85 5.24 23.82
N ILE A 493 13.63 5.23 24.38
CA ILE A 493 12.76 6.42 24.41
C ILE A 493 13.44 7.56 25.17
N ASN A 494 13.99 7.27 26.36
CA ASN A 494 14.66 8.27 27.20
C ASN A 494 15.93 8.84 26.55
N ASP A 495 16.71 8.00 25.87
CA ASP A 495 17.95 8.41 25.17
C ASP A 495 17.65 9.37 24.02
N ILE A 496 16.60 9.08 23.23
CA ILE A 496 16.19 9.90 22.09
C ILE A 496 15.57 11.22 22.57
N GLN A 497 14.80 11.22 23.66
CA GLN A 497 14.16 12.44 24.17
C GLN A 497 15.14 13.45 24.79
N ASN A 498 16.16 12.98 25.52
CA ASN A 498 16.98 13.86 26.34
C ASN A 498 18.13 14.55 25.59
N SER A 499 18.33 14.28 24.29
CA SER A 499 19.38 14.87 23.44
C SER A 499 20.76 14.97 24.12
N SER A 500 21.04 14.08 25.09
CA SER A 500 22.16 14.27 25.99
C SER A 500 23.40 13.73 25.32
N ALA A 501 24.51 14.48 25.40
CA ALA A 501 25.83 14.09 24.91
C ALA A 501 26.42 12.84 25.64
N ASN A 502 25.59 12.07 26.36
CA ASN A 502 25.88 10.77 26.98
C ASN A 502 24.99 9.64 26.43
N SER A 503 24.40 9.77 25.23
CA SER A 503 23.63 8.75 24.47
C SER A 503 24.44 7.49 24.05
N HIS A 504 25.50 7.16 24.78
CA HIS A 504 26.69 6.49 24.26
C HIS A 504 26.71 4.96 24.47
N ALA A 505 25.63 4.34 24.97
CA ALA A 505 25.61 2.92 25.32
C ALA A 505 24.34 2.13 24.92
N ASN A 506 23.39 2.72 24.18
CA ASN A 506 22.19 1.99 23.78
C ASN A 506 22.52 0.91 22.73
N SER A 507 22.30 -0.35 23.07
CA SER A 507 22.64 -1.50 22.21
C SER A 507 21.86 -1.48 20.89
N ILE A 508 20.59 -1.04 20.90
CA ILE A 508 19.75 -0.97 19.70
C ILE A 508 20.34 0.04 18.71
N ILE A 509 20.72 1.23 19.19
CA ILE A 509 21.32 2.29 18.36
C ILE A 509 22.64 1.82 17.74
N GLN A 510 23.48 1.13 18.51
CA GLN A 510 24.75 0.59 18.02
C GLN A 510 24.56 -0.48 16.93
N LEU A 511 23.57 -1.35 17.10
CA LEU A 511 23.27 -2.40 16.11
C LEU A 511 22.66 -1.81 14.83
N LEU A 512 21.81 -0.78 14.93
CA LEU A 512 21.26 -0.07 13.78
C LEU A 512 22.35 0.63 12.94
N ALA A 513 23.41 1.10 13.60
CA ALA A 513 24.56 1.71 12.93
C ALA A 513 25.43 0.73 12.12
N SER A 514 25.21 -0.59 12.24
CA SER A 514 25.89 -1.60 11.41
C SER A 514 25.48 -1.59 9.94
N GLU A 515 24.33 -0.96 9.62
CA GLU A 515 23.76 -0.86 8.27
C GLU A 515 23.58 -2.22 7.55
N ASN A 516 23.63 -3.34 8.27
CA ASN A 516 23.36 -4.66 7.71
C ASN A 516 21.86 -4.82 7.50
N GLN A 517 21.42 -5.11 6.27
CA GLN A 517 19.99 -5.07 5.94
C GLN A 517 19.16 -6.05 6.76
N ASN A 518 19.67 -7.28 6.91
CA ASN A 518 18.99 -8.33 7.65
C ASN A 518 18.84 -7.97 9.13
N LEU A 519 19.91 -7.50 9.77
CA LEU A 519 19.92 -7.09 11.18
C LEU A 519 19.05 -5.84 11.42
N VAL A 520 19.21 -4.80 10.59
CA VAL A 520 18.45 -3.56 10.70
C VAL A 520 16.96 -3.83 10.50
N GLY A 521 16.58 -4.61 9.49
CA GLY A 521 15.18 -4.99 9.26
C GLY A 521 14.55 -5.73 10.45
N GLN A 522 15.29 -6.67 11.05
CA GLN A 522 14.85 -7.37 12.26
C GLN A 522 14.61 -6.42 13.43
N LEU A 523 15.56 -5.52 13.71
CA LEU A 523 15.47 -4.57 14.81
C LEU A 523 14.37 -3.52 14.60
N LEU A 524 14.23 -3.00 13.38
CA LEU A 524 13.15 -2.08 13.04
C LEU A 524 11.79 -2.75 13.25
N THR A 525 11.64 -4.00 12.80
CA THR A 525 10.41 -4.78 12.97
C THR A 525 10.11 -5.04 14.45
N SER A 526 11.07 -5.59 15.21
CA SER A 526 10.87 -5.96 16.61
C SER A 526 10.65 -4.75 17.53
N THR A 527 11.39 -3.66 17.32
CA THR A 527 11.25 -2.41 18.07
C THR A 527 9.91 -1.76 17.75
N SER A 528 9.51 -1.70 16.47
CA SER A 528 8.22 -1.14 16.08
C SER A 528 7.05 -1.90 16.67
N GLN A 529 7.10 -3.22 16.71
CA GLN A 529 6.03 -4.02 17.30
C GLN A 529 5.87 -3.78 18.80
N GLN A 530 6.96 -3.61 19.55
CA GLN A 530 6.89 -3.22 20.95
C GLN A 530 6.29 -1.82 21.14
N LEU A 531 6.68 -0.85 20.31
CA LEU A 531 6.06 0.49 20.32
C LEU A 531 4.57 0.41 19.99
N ASN A 532 4.18 -0.44 19.03
CA ASN A 532 2.79 -0.66 18.65
C ASN A 532 1.96 -1.19 19.85
N GLN A 533 2.52 -2.13 20.60
CA GLN A 533 1.90 -2.69 21.80
C GLN A 533 1.75 -1.63 22.91
N ILE A 534 2.81 -0.86 23.19
CA ILE A 534 2.78 0.23 24.19
C ILE A 534 1.69 1.25 23.83
N ASN A 535 1.54 1.59 22.54
CA ASN A 535 0.49 2.51 22.10
C ASN A 535 -0.92 1.93 22.34
N ASN A 536 -1.14 0.64 22.09
CA ASN A 536 -2.43 0.01 22.35
C ASN A 536 -2.77 0.02 23.85
N ASP A 537 -1.81 -0.30 24.72
CA ASP A 537 -1.98 -0.28 26.18
C ASP A 537 -2.31 1.15 26.68
N GLU A 538 -1.61 2.17 26.17
CA GLU A 538 -1.87 3.58 26.51
C GLU A 538 -3.21 4.11 25.94
N LEU A 539 -3.61 3.63 24.76
CA LEU A 539 -4.91 3.94 24.16
C LEU A 539 -6.04 3.42 25.05
N ASP A 540 -5.98 2.16 25.47
CA ASP A 540 -6.98 1.56 26.35
C ASP A 540 -7.04 2.27 27.72
N LYS A 541 -5.88 2.66 28.26
CA LYS A 541 -5.78 3.50 29.47
C LYS A 541 -6.47 4.86 29.27
N ALA A 542 -6.20 5.57 28.17
CA ALA A 542 -6.83 6.86 27.88
C ALA A 542 -8.37 6.74 27.74
N ILE A 543 -8.84 5.69 27.07
CA ILE A 543 -10.28 5.40 26.91
C ILE A 543 -10.92 5.13 28.28
N SER A 544 -10.28 4.30 29.12
CA SER A 544 -10.78 4.00 30.46
C SER A 544 -10.88 5.25 31.36
N ASN A 545 -10.05 6.25 31.09
CA ASN A 545 -10.01 7.53 31.80
C ASN A 545 -10.93 8.62 31.22
N GLY A 546 -11.79 8.27 30.25
CA GLY A 546 -12.82 9.16 29.71
C GLY A 546 -12.44 9.94 28.46
N VAL A 547 -11.41 9.51 27.72
CA VAL A 547 -11.10 10.06 26.39
C VAL A 547 -11.88 9.30 25.31
N PRO A 548 -12.69 9.96 24.47
CA PRO A 548 -13.42 9.28 23.41
C PRO A 548 -12.49 8.67 22.35
N ARG A 549 -12.63 7.35 22.10
CA ARG A 549 -11.82 6.60 21.13
C ARG A 549 -11.83 7.23 19.72
N ALA A 550 -12.97 7.75 19.29
CA ALA A 550 -13.13 8.39 17.97
C ALA A 550 -12.20 9.62 17.76
N ASN A 551 -11.75 10.29 18.83
CA ASN A 551 -10.96 11.51 18.73
C ASN A 551 -9.45 11.27 18.66
N ILE A 552 -8.99 10.08 19.06
CA ILE A 552 -7.56 9.76 19.19
C ILE A 552 -7.13 8.54 18.37
N PHE A 553 -8.08 7.83 17.77
CA PHE A 553 -7.85 6.58 17.07
C PHE A 553 -8.78 6.39 15.86
N ILE A 554 -8.20 5.94 14.75
CA ILE A 554 -8.91 5.50 13.55
C ILE A 554 -9.04 3.99 13.63
N SER A 555 -10.28 3.47 13.56
CA SER A 555 -10.46 2.03 13.68
C SER A 555 -9.95 1.27 12.48
N THR A 556 -9.35 0.12 12.75
CA THR A 556 -8.91 -0.80 11.72
C THR A 556 -10.11 -1.44 11.00
N LEU A 557 -9.89 -2.01 9.83
CA LEU A 557 -10.93 -2.69 9.06
C LEU A 557 -11.48 -3.93 9.78
N THR A 558 -10.66 -4.53 10.65
CA THR A 558 -10.97 -5.70 11.49
C THR A 558 -11.62 -5.36 12.84
N ASP A 559 -11.64 -4.09 13.23
CA ASP A 559 -12.25 -3.69 14.51
C ASP A 559 -13.77 -3.89 14.48
N HIS A 560 -14.30 -4.44 15.58
CA HIS A 560 -15.73 -4.56 15.82
C HIS A 560 -16.23 -3.43 16.73
N SER A 561 -17.52 -3.10 16.65
CA SER A 561 -18.13 -2.05 17.46
C SER A 561 -18.00 -2.36 18.95
N GLN A 562 -17.10 -1.67 19.64
CA GLN A 562 -17.17 -1.53 21.09
C GLN A 562 -18.10 -0.36 21.36
N GLN A 563 -19.33 -0.63 21.82
CA GLN A 563 -20.26 0.42 22.24
C GLN A 563 -19.59 1.26 23.33
N SER A 564 -19.09 2.44 22.94
CA SER A 564 -18.58 3.43 23.88
C SER A 564 -19.75 3.92 24.73
N LYS A 565 -19.56 3.88 26.05
CA LYS A 565 -20.54 4.40 27.01
C LYS A 565 -20.81 5.87 26.72
N ALA A 566 -22.05 6.29 26.96
CA ALA A 566 -22.57 7.64 26.73
C ALA A 566 -21.60 8.74 27.18
N LEU A 567 -21.57 9.86 26.43
CA LEU A 567 -20.79 11.07 26.65
C LEU A 567 -20.43 11.30 28.13
N VAL A 568 -19.23 10.89 28.53
CA VAL A 568 -18.57 11.37 29.74
C VAL A 568 -17.87 12.67 29.36
N SER A 569 -17.91 13.68 30.23
CA SER A 569 -17.14 14.91 30.06
C SER A 569 -15.67 14.58 29.76
N LEU A 570 -15.13 15.11 28.67
CA LEU A 570 -13.75 14.85 28.22
C LEU A 570 -12.77 15.12 29.36
N ASN A 571 -12.01 14.09 29.75
CA ASN A 571 -10.94 14.25 30.74
C ASN A 571 -9.69 14.85 30.08
N GLN A 572 -9.57 16.18 30.15
CA GLN A 572 -8.46 16.90 29.52
C GLN A 572 -7.08 16.49 30.09
N SER A 573 -7.00 16.12 31.37
CA SER A 573 -5.73 15.68 31.97
C SER A 573 -5.25 14.36 31.36
N ALA A 574 -6.16 13.40 31.17
CA ALA A 574 -5.84 12.11 30.55
C ALA A 574 -5.46 12.27 29.07
N LEU A 575 -6.12 13.18 28.35
CA LEU A 575 -5.78 13.52 26.97
C LEU A 575 -4.37 14.16 26.88
N ASN A 576 -4.04 15.06 27.80
CA ASN A 576 -2.72 15.69 27.84
C ASN A 576 -1.60 14.68 28.14
N GLU A 577 -1.80 13.76 29.10
CA GLU A 577 -0.85 12.67 29.40
C GLU A 577 -0.65 11.76 28.18
N PHE A 578 -1.75 11.37 27.52
CA PHE A 578 -1.71 10.56 26.31
C PHE A 578 -0.91 11.25 25.20
N ASN A 579 -1.17 12.53 24.94
CA ASN A 579 -0.47 13.30 23.90
C ASN A 579 1.03 13.46 24.20
N GLN A 580 1.43 13.61 25.46
CA GLN A 580 2.85 13.66 25.85
C GLN A 580 3.56 12.33 25.54
N ASN A 581 2.95 11.21 25.93
CA ASN A 581 3.48 9.87 25.66
C ASN A 581 3.48 9.53 24.17
N LEU A 582 2.49 10.03 23.41
CA LEU A 582 2.40 9.85 21.97
C LEU A 582 3.52 10.61 21.24
N ASN A 583 3.80 11.85 21.63
CA ASN A 583 4.89 12.65 21.06
C ASN A 583 6.28 12.05 21.34
N SER A 584 6.49 11.44 22.51
CA SER A 584 7.76 10.78 22.82
C SER A 584 8.06 9.62 21.87
N ARG A 585 7.06 8.79 21.60
CA ARG A 585 7.19 7.63 20.69
C ARG A 585 7.25 8.05 19.23
N ALA A 586 6.57 9.13 18.84
CA ALA A 586 6.69 9.69 17.51
C ALA A 586 8.14 10.09 17.18
N ASN A 587 8.87 10.70 18.13
CA ASN A 587 10.29 11.01 17.95
C ASN A 587 11.15 9.76 17.77
N VAL A 588 10.84 8.67 18.49
CA VAL A 588 11.54 7.39 18.30
C VAL A 588 11.27 6.82 16.90
N ARG A 589 10.03 6.87 16.40
CA ARG A 589 9.71 6.43 15.03
C ARG A 589 10.41 7.26 13.96
N ASP A 590 10.44 8.58 14.13
CA ASP A 590 11.13 9.48 13.20
C ASP A 590 12.64 9.18 13.18
N TYR A 591 13.25 8.83 14.32
CA TYR A 591 14.64 8.36 14.36
C TYR A 591 14.82 7.01 13.65
N LEU A 592 14.01 6.00 13.98
CA LEU A 592 14.11 4.64 13.44
C LEU A 592 13.91 4.61 11.92
N ILE A 593 12.97 5.39 11.39
CA ILE A 593 12.63 5.35 9.97
C ILE A 593 13.76 5.87 9.08
N THR A 594 14.64 6.75 9.58
CA THR A 594 15.80 7.23 8.81
C THR A 594 16.75 6.11 8.39
N PHE A 595 16.88 5.03 9.19
CA PHE A 595 17.72 3.89 8.84
C PHE A 595 17.21 3.15 7.61
N THR A 596 15.91 3.21 7.32
CA THR A 596 15.36 2.61 6.10
C THR A 596 15.96 3.23 4.84
N THR A 597 16.38 4.50 4.87
CA THR A 597 16.98 5.21 3.71
C THR A 597 18.40 4.74 3.38
N LYS A 598 19.06 4.12 4.35
CA LYS A 598 20.44 3.62 4.25
C LYS A 598 20.54 2.18 3.75
N LEU A 599 19.40 1.51 3.54
CA LEU A 599 19.35 0.13 3.08
C LEU A 599 19.28 0.05 1.53
N PRO A 600 20.11 -0.78 0.87
CA PRO A 600 20.00 -1.03 -0.57
C PRO A 600 18.68 -1.74 -0.95
N ILE A 601 18.09 -1.41 -2.10
CA ILE A 601 16.96 -2.16 -2.67
C ILE A 601 17.49 -2.99 -3.85
N THR A 602 17.65 -4.30 -3.66
CA THR A 602 18.50 -5.13 -4.54
C THR A 602 17.87 -6.47 -4.98
N THR A 603 17.30 -7.24 -4.07
CA THR A 603 16.80 -8.60 -4.31
C THR A 603 15.36 -8.75 -3.82
N SER A 604 14.68 -9.83 -4.19
CA SER A 604 13.33 -10.13 -3.69
C SER A 604 13.30 -10.24 -2.15
N ASN A 605 14.32 -10.84 -1.53
CA ASN A 605 14.42 -10.95 -0.06
C ASN A 605 14.61 -9.59 0.62
N THR A 606 15.40 -8.68 0.04
CA THR A 606 15.58 -7.33 0.61
C THR A 606 14.32 -6.49 0.46
N ILE A 607 13.62 -6.60 -0.67
CA ILE A 607 12.31 -5.95 -0.87
C ILE A 607 11.29 -6.44 0.15
N LYS A 608 11.15 -7.76 0.33
CA LYS A 608 10.23 -8.37 1.30
C LYS A 608 10.53 -7.91 2.73
N LEU A 609 11.78 -7.96 3.16
CA LEU A 609 12.16 -7.57 4.52
C LEU A 609 11.92 -6.08 4.79
N GLN A 610 12.29 -5.20 3.85
CA GLN A 610 12.08 -3.76 4.00
C GLN A 610 10.59 -3.39 3.94
N ALA A 611 9.81 -4.02 3.06
CA ALA A 611 8.36 -3.84 3.01
C ALA A 611 7.69 -4.24 4.34
N SER A 612 8.02 -5.42 4.87
CA SER A 612 7.55 -5.89 6.18
C SER A 612 7.93 -4.92 7.31
N SER A 613 9.18 -4.46 7.34
CA SER A 613 9.67 -3.50 8.34
C SER A 613 8.91 -2.16 8.28
N LEU A 614 8.70 -1.63 7.07
CA LEU A 614 7.95 -0.38 6.85
C LEU A 614 6.48 -0.52 7.21
N ALA A 615 5.85 -1.66 6.90
CA ALA A 615 4.48 -1.95 7.30
C ALA A 615 4.31 -1.94 8.83
N GLN A 616 5.30 -2.44 9.58
CA GLN A 616 5.29 -2.38 11.05
C GLN A 616 5.62 -1.00 11.63
N LEU A 617 6.59 -0.30 11.04
CA LEU A 617 6.97 1.07 11.43
C LEU A 617 5.80 2.05 11.28
N THR A 618 4.96 1.85 10.26
CA THR A 618 3.83 2.73 9.94
C THR A 618 2.50 2.28 10.55
N LYS A 619 2.44 1.10 11.22
CA LYS A 619 1.19 0.50 11.72
C LYS A 619 0.37 1.42 12.63
N ILE A 620 1.05 2.18 13.49
CA ILE A 620 0.42 3.15 14.40
C ILE A 620 0.40 4.52 13.73
N THR A 621 -0.76 4.88 13.20
CA THR A 621 -0.93 6.02 12.30
C THR A 621 -0.89 7.38 12.99
N ASN A 622 -1.15 7.44 14.31
CA ASN A 622 -1.14 8.66 15.11
C ASN A 622 0.25 9.01 15.69
N GLU A 623 1.27 8.19 15.44
CA GLU A 623 2.67 8.42 15.87
C GLU A 623 3.61 8.80 14.70
N LEU A 624 3.05 9.06 13.50
CA LEU A 624 3.85 9.37 12.31
C LEU A 624 3.91 10.88 12.08
N THR A 625 5.12 11.42 12.15
CA THR A 625 5.43 12.83 11.81
C THR A 625 5.34 13.06 10.31
N ARG A 626 5.25 14.33 9.88
CA ARG A 626 5.35 14.68 8.44
C ARG A 626 6.66 14.20 7.80
N SER A 627 7.76 14.26 8.54
CA SER A 627 9.06 13.72 8.13
C SER A 627 8.99 12.21 7.91
N ALA A 628 8.49 11.46 8.92
CA ALA A 628 8.34 10.02 8.83
C ALA A 628 7.40 9.61 7.67
N LEU A 629 6.29 10.31 7.47
CA LEU A 629 5.37 10.07 6.36
C LEU A 629 6.05 10.28 4.99
N THR A 630 6.87 11.33 4.86
CA THR A 630 7.62 11.61 3.62
C THR A 630 8.69 10.55 3.34
N ILE A 631 9.42 10.11 4.38
CA ILE A 631 10.41 9.04 4.23
C ILE A 631 9.72 7.72 3.88
N ALA A 632 8.69 7.34 4.63
CA ALA A 632 7.95 6.10 4.44
C ALA A 632 7.33 6.00 3.04
N SER A 633 6.66 7.07 2.59
CA SER A 633 5.99 7.12 1.29
C SER A 633 6.98 6.97 0.14
N ASN A 634 8.09 7.71 0.18
CA ASN A 634 9.17 7.58 -0.79
C ASN A 634 9.80 6.19 -0.80
N ARG A 635 10.05 5.58 0.36
CA ARG A 635 10.65 4.24 0.42
C ARG A 635 9.68 3.16 -0.04
N CYS A 636 8.41 3.20 0.34
CA CYS A 636 7.39 2.27 -0.16
C CYS A 636 7.20 2.42 -1.68
N TYR A 637 7.27 3.64 -2.24
CA TYR A 637 7.24 3.86 -3.68
C TYR A 637 8.48 3.30 -4.41
N GLN A 638 9.68 3.53 -3.89
CA GLN A 638 10.92 2.97 -4.46
C GLN A 638 10.92 1.44 -4.45
N LEU A 639 10.44 0.81 -3.37
CA LEU A 639 10.29 -0.64 -3.28
C LEU A 639 9.26 -1.17 -4.30
N ALA A 640 8.16 -0.45 -4.53
CA ALA A 640 7.18 -0.83 -5.54
C ALA A 640 7.74 -0.75 -6.97
N ILE A 641 8.55 0.27 -7.29
CA ILE A 641 9.26 0.36 -8.57
C ILE A 641 10.22 -0.82 -8.74
N ALA A 642 10.99 -1.13 -7.70
CA ALA A 642 11.91 -2.27 -7.74
C ALA A 642 11.16 -3.59 -7.94
N LEU A 643 10.03 -3.79 -7.27
CA LEU A 643 9.19 -4.98 -7.42
C LEU A 643 8.60 -5.09 -8.83
N GLU A 644 8.11 -3.98 -9.41
CA GLU A 644 7.64 -3.93 -10.80
C GLU A 644 8.75 -4.29 -11.80
N SER A 645 9.98 -3.87 -11.54
CA SER A 645 11.13 -4.24 -12.38
C SER A 645 11.46 -5.74 -12.33
N LEU A 646 11.04 -6.44 -11.26
CA LEU A 646 11.24 -7.88 -11.07
C LEU A 646 10.04 -8.73 -11.49
N LYS A 647 8.94 -8.14 -12.00
CA LYS A 647 7.67 -8.87 -12.25
C LYS A 647 7.77 -10.07 -13.18
N THR A 648 8.76 -10.11 -14.08
CA THR A 648 9.00 -11.24 -14.99
C THR A 648 10.16 -12.15 -14.53
N LYS A 649 10.65 -11.98 -13.30
CA LYS A 649 11.77 -12.74 -12.71
C LYS A 649 11.47 -13.31 -11.32
N ILE A 650 10.46 -12.78 -10.63
CA ILE A 650 10.07 -13.19 -9.27
C ILE A 650 8.95 -14.23 -9.29
N ALA A 651 8.96 -15.14 -8.32
CA ALA A 651 7.85 -16.06 -8.08
C ALA A 651 6.60 -15.32 -7.64
N TYR A 652 5.42 -15.87 -7.94
CA TYR A 652 4.14 -15.25 -7.62
C TYR A 652 3.95 -15.06 -6.11
N GLU A 653 4.33 -16.06 -5.32
CA GLU A 653 4.18 -16.09 -3.87
C GLU A 653 5.07 -15.03 -3.18
N ASP A 654 6.30 -14.85 -3.68
CA ASP A 654 7.22 -13.82 -3.22
C ASP A 654 6.71 -12.41 -3.59
N MET A 655 6.15 -12.24 -4.79
CA MET A 655 5.50 -10.99 -5.19
C MET A 655 4.29 -10.68 -4.31
N GLN A 656 3.43 -11.67 -4.04
CA GLN A 656 2.26 -11.52 -3.19
C GLN A 656 2.65 -11.03 -1.79
N LEU A 657 3.67 -11.63 -1.18
CA LEU A 657 4.12 -11.26 0.15
C LEU A 657 4.62 -9.80 0.18
N ALA A 658 5.52 -9.44 -0.75
CA ALA A 658 6.05 -8.08 -0.84
C ALA A 658 4.95 -7.04 -1.13
N ALA A 659 4.04 -7.32 -2.08
CA ALA A 659 2.96 -6.42 -2.45
C ALA A 659 1.97 -6.22 -1.29
N SER A 660 1.66 -7.26 -0.52
CA SER A 660 0.80 -7.17 0.67
C SER A 660 1.37 -6.22 1.72
N ASP A 661 2.66 -6.33 2.03
CA ASP A 661 3.31 -5.45 3.00
C ASP A 661 3.43 -4.01 2.49
N LEU A 662 3.69 -3.80 1.20
CA LEU A 662 3.74 -2.46 0.61
C LEU A 662 2.35 -1.80 0.56
N LEU A 663 1.29 -2.56 0.30
CA LEU A 663 -0.09 -2.04 0.36
C LEU A 663 -0.50 -1.70 1.79
N GLN A 664 -0.08 -2.51 2.77
CA GLN A 664 -0.26 -2.19 4.18
C GLN A 664 0.47 -0.88 4.55
N CYS A 665 1.72 -0.70 4.12
CA CYS A 665 2.48 0.54 4.29
C CYS A 665 1.73 1.74 3.68
N ALA A 666 1.26 1.62 2.43
CA ALA A 666 0.53 2.67 1.74
C ALA A 666 -0.75 3.08 2.49
N ALA A 667 -1.55 2.10 2.91
CA ALA A 667 -2.79 2.35 3.64
C ALA A 667 -2.56 2.97 5.03
N ASN A 668 -1.51 2.54 5.73
CA ASN A 668 -1.07 3.16 6.99
C ASN A 668 -0.76 4.66 6.78
N ILE A 669 0.05 4.97 5.75
CA ILE A 669 0.49 6.34 5.44
C ILE A 669 -0.71 7.21 5.07
N LEU A 670 -1.62 6.72 4.22
CA LEU A 670 -2.84 7.43 3.84
C LEU A 670 -3.73 7.73 5.04
N SER A 671 -3.91 6.76 5.94
CA SER A 671 -4.69 6.95 7.16
C SER A 671 -4.03 7.97 8.11
N ALA A 672 -2.70 7.91 8.23
CA ALA A 672 -1.91 8.80 9.09
C ALA A 672 -1.89 10.25 8.59
N VAL A 673 -1.71 10.48 7.29
CA VAL A 673 -1.68 11.85 6.74
C VAL A 673 -3.05 12.54 6.81
N ASN A 674 -4.13 11.76 6.66
CA ASN A 674 -5.51 12.26 6.67
C ASN A 674 -6.12 12.38 8.07
N GLY A 675 -5.63 11.59 9.05
CA GLY A 675 -6.13 11.58 10.42
C GLY A 675 -6.22 12.96 11.09
N PRO A 676 -5.15 13.78 11.08
CA PRO A 676 -5.18 15.11 11.68
C PRO A 676 -6.12 16.08 10.96
N LEU A 677 -6.17 16.01 9.62
CA LEU A 677 -7.06 16.85 8.80
C LEU A 677 -8.54 16.54 9.06
N GLN A 678 -8.85 15.30 9.42
CA GLN A 678 -10.20 14.85 9.75
C GLN A 678 -10.53 14.88 11.25
N GLN A 679 -9.64 15.45 12.07
CA GLN A 679 -9.80 15.59 13.53
C GLN A 679 -9.97 14.23 14.24
N ARG A 680 -9.38 13.18 13.68
CA ARG A 680 -9.39 11.82 14.24
C ARG A 680 -8.13 11.51 15.04
N THR A 681 -7.09 12.31 14.83
CA THR A 681 -5.81 12.29 15.55
C THR A 681 -5.33 13.73 15.75
N THR A 682 -4.41 13.94 16.68
CA THR A 682 -3.80 15.25 16.93
C THR A 682 -2.62 15.48 15.99
N ILE A 683 -2.31 16.75 15.72
CA ILE A 683 -1.04 17.14 15.09
C ILE A 683 0.06 17.01 16.14
N LEU A 684 1.18 16.38 15.79
CA LEU A 684 2.31 16.15 16.67
C LEU A 684 3.04 17.47 17.00
N ASP A 685 3.61 17.56 18.20
CA ASP A 685 4.28 18.76 18.71
C ASP A 685 5.48 19.15 17.84
N ILE A 686 6.25 18.15 17.37
CA ILE A 686 7.40 18.38 16.49
C ILE A 686 6.95 18.97 15.14
N ASP A 687 5.85 18.45 14.58
CA ASP A 687 5.28 18.98 13.35
C ASP A 687 4.75 20.41 13.58
N SER A 688 4.05 20.62 14.68
CA SER A 688 3.54 21.93 15.09
C SER A 688 4.66 22.97 15.24
N TYR A 689 5.75 22.58 15.87
CA TYR A 689 6.95 23.40 16.00
C TYR A 689 7.57 23.72 14.65
N GLN A 690 7.76 22.72 13.77
CA GLN A 690 8.37 22.95 12.45
C GLN A 690 7.54 23.87 11.55
N ALA A 691 6.20 23.78 11.60
CA ALA A 691 5.32 24.69 10.85
C ALA A 691 5.35 26.14 11.36
N THR A 692 5.75 26.34 12.61
CA THR A 692 5.77 27.65 13.27
C THR A 692 7.18 28.22 13.43
N LYS A 693 8.22 27.43 13.15
CA LYS A 693 9.60 27.89 13.05
C LYS A 693 9.78 28.71 11.78
N PHE A 694 10.52 29.82 11.90
CA PHE A 694 10.90 30.62 10.74
C PHE A 694 11.83 29.79 9.81
N PRO A 695 11.65 29.80 8.48
CA PRO A 695 12.52 29.07 7.57
C PRO A 695 13.99 29.50 7.73
N ASP A 696 14.92 28.54 7.88
CA ASP A 696 16.35 28.85 8.03
C ASP A 696 17.03 29.17 6.68
N ASP A 697 16.42 28.76 5.55
CA ASP A 697 16.93 28.94 4.19
C ASP A 697 16.13 30.02 3.42
N TYR A 698 16.84 30.83 2.63
CA TYR A 698 16.27 31.83 1.71
C TYR A 698 15.55 31.13 0.53
N ASP A 699 14.38 30.54 0.79
CA ASP A 699 13.43 30.14 -0.25
C ASP A 699 12.37 31.25 -0.38
N THR A 700 12.46 32.02 -1.46
CA THR A 700 11.61 33.20 -1.72
C THR A 700 10.12 32.86 -1.77
N ASN A 701 9.75 31.63 -2.10
CA ASN A 701 8.33 31.23 -2.15
C ASN A 701 7.81 30.88 -0.76
N LEU A 702 8.63 30.19 0.04
CA LEU A 702 8.25 29.80 1.40
C LEU A 702 8.13 31.01 2.31
N GLU A 703 9.05 31.98 2.22
CA GLU A 703 8.96 33.24 3.00
C GLU A 703 7.75 34.09 2.58
N PHE A 704 7.40 34.11 1.29
CA PHE A 704 6.24 34.86 0.79
C PHE A 704 4.93 34.32 1.37
N ASP A 705 4.75 33.00 1.37
CA ASP A 705 3.59 32.36 1.97
C ASP A 705 3.58 32.54 3.50
N TRP A 706 4.72 32.38 4.16
CA TRP A 706 4.86 32.51 5.61
C TRP A 706 4.59 33.94 6.11
N ALA A 707 4.99 34.95 5.33
CA ALA A 707 4.80 36.37 5.61
C ALA A 707 3.39 36.89 5.27
N ASN A 708 2.51 36.06 4.69
CA ASN A 708 1.14 36.43 4.35
C ASN A 708 0.13 35.96 5.42
N PRO A 709 -0.18 36.76 6.45
CA PRO A 709 -1.12 36.38 7.50
C PRO A 709 -2.55 36.14 6.97
N ASN A 710 -2.92 36.73 5.83
CA ASN A 710 -4.24 36.48 5.22
C ASN A 710 -4.37 35.05 4.68
N LEU A 711 -3.26 34.34 4.45
CA LEU A 711 -3.29 32.93 4.04
C LEU A 711 -3.71 32.00 5.19
N PHE A 712 -3.56 32.45 6.44
CA PHE A 712 -3.74 31.63 7.64
C PHE A 712 -4.78 32.20 8.63
N ALA A 713 -5.39 33.34 8.34
CA ALA A 713 -6.47 33.90 9.15
C ALA A 713 -7.83 33.29 8.75
N ASP A 714 -8.70 33.04 9.74
CA ASP A 714 -10.09 32.63 9.48
C ASP A 714 -10.99 33.87 9.47
N ASP A 715 -11.52 34.23 8.30
CA ASP A 715 -12.32 35.45 8.08
C ASP A 715 -11.63 36.73 8.58
N ASN A 716 -11.92 37.16 9.81
CA ASN A 716 -11.35 38.34 10.47
C ASN A 716 -10.56 38.00 11.74
N ASP A 717 -10.34 36.71 12.04
CA ASP A 717 -9.56 36.26 13.19
C ASP A 717 -8.08 36.09 12.82
N PHE A 718 -7.30 37.07 13.24
CA PHE A 718 -5.84 37.12 13.08
C PHE A 718 -5.10 36.76 14.37
N SER A 719 -5.75 36.07 15.31
CA SER A 719 -5.08 35.62 16.53
C SER A 719 -3.92 34.68 16.20
N LEU A 720 -2.84 34.77 16.99
CA LEU A 720 -1.66 33.93 16.80
C LEU A 720 -2.00 32.43 16.86
N GLU A 721 -2.95 32.05 17.71
CA GLU A 721 -3.42 30.67 17.85
C GLU A 721 -4.11 30.18 16.55
N THR A 722 -4.99 30.99 15.96
CA THR A 722 -5.65 30.68 14.67
C THR A 722 -4.63 30.57 13.54
N ILE A 723 -3.67 31.51 13.46
CA ILE A 723 -2.61 31.48 12.44
C ILE A 723 -1.74 30.23 12.57
N GLN A 724 -1.28 29.87 13.78
CA GLN A 724 -0.45 28.69 14.02
C GLN A 724 -1.18 27.38 13.70
N LYS A 725 -2.47 27.30 14.08
CA LYS A 725 -3.32 26.17 13.75
C LYS A 725 -3.51 26.02 12.24
N ASN A 726 -3.81 27.11 11.55
CA ASN A 726 -4.06 27.10 10.11
C ASN A 726 -2.79 26.83 9.29
N ARG A 727 -1.62 27.29 9.73
CA ARG A 727 -0.32 26.89 9.15
C ARG A 727 -0.11 25.39 9.21
N ASN A 728 -0.41 24.78 10.37
CA ASN A 728 -0.29 23.35 10.53
C ASN A 728 -1.23 22.56 9.62
N VAL A 729 -2.49 23.00 9.52
CA VAL A 729 -3.46 22.41 8.58
C VAL A 729 -2.99 22.58 7.14
N TYR A 730 -2.44 23.74 6.78
CA TYR A 730 -1.92 24.02 5.43
C TYR A 730 -0.81 23.04 5.02
N TYR A 731 0.25 22.91 5.82
CA TYR A 731 1.35 21.99 5.51
C TYR A 731 0.91 20.52 5.55
N GLN A 732 0.01 20.15 6.46
CA GLN A 732 -0.55 18.81 6.50
C GLN A 732 -1.36 18.49 5.24
N LYS A 733 -2.13 19.46 4.73
CA LYS A 733 -2.91 19.34 3.49
C LYS A 733 -2.02 19.21 2.26
N GLN A 734 -0.97 20.03 2.16
CA GLN A 734 0.01 19.91 1.07
C GLN A 734 0.63 18.51 1.01
N LEU A 735 1.09 18.02 2.17
CA LEU A 735 1.64 16.67 2.28
C LEU A 735 0.61 15.58 1.93
N SER A 736 -0.66 15.73 2.36
CA SER A 736 -1.72 14.78 1.99
C SER A 736 -1.92 14.70 0.48
N ASN A 737 -1.95 15.84 -0.22
CA ASN A 737 -2.09 15.86 -1.67
C ASN A 737 -0.91 15.17 -2.39
N ASP A 738 0.33 15.44 -1.95
CA ASP A 738 1.53 14.82 -2.51
C ASP A 738 1.54 13.29 -2.27
N ILE A 739 1.21 12.87 -1.05
CA ILE A 739 1.14 11.45 -0.68
C ILE A 739 0.00 10.75 -1.44
N ASN A 740 -1.19 11.33 -1.55
CA ASN A 740 -2.31 10.73 -2.28
C ASN A 740 -1.94 10.47 -3.76
N ALA A 741 -1.24 11.42 -4.39
CA ALA A 741 -0.76 11.27 -5.76
C ALA A 741 0.28 10.15 -5.89
N GLN A 742 1.27 10.10 -4.99
CA GLN A 742 2.30 9.06 -4.99
C GLN A 742 1.72 7.67 -4.69
N MET A 743 0.77 7.57 -3.76
CA MET A 743 0.12 6.30 -3.41
C MET A 743 -0.77 5.76 -4.52
N THR A 744 -1.39 6.65 -5.31
CA THR A 744 -2.12 6.23 -6.53
C THR A 744 -1.18 5.58 -7.55
N GLN A 745 0.01 6.15 -7.74
CA GLN A 745 1.04 5.57 -8.62
C GLN A 745 1.56 4.23 -8.07
N LEU A 746 1.86 4.17 -6.76
CA LEU A 746 2.27 2.95 -6.07
C LEU A 746 1.24 1.83 -6.27
N LEU A 747 -0.04 2.11 -6.03
CA LEU A 747 -1.13 1.14 -6.20
C LEU A 747 -1.22 0.64 -7.65
N SER A 748 -1.01 1.53 -8.63
CA SER A 748 -0.95 1.15 -10.05
C SER A 748 0.21 0.20 -10.36
N LEU A 749 1.41 0.48 -9.85
CA LEU A 749 2.58 -0.39 -10.01
C LEU A 749 2.34 -1.77 -9.40
N LEU A 750 1.85 -1.83 -8.16
CA LEU A 750 1.59 -3.11 -7.48
C LEU A 750 0.46 -3.90 -8.14
N THR A 751 -0.61 -3.23 -8.57
CA THR A 751 -1.69 -3.87 -9.34
C THR A 751 -1.14 -4.45 -10.65
N SER A 752 -0.23 -3.73 -11.31
CA SER A 752 0.40 -4.18 -12.55
C SER A 752 1.28 -5.40 -12.38
N SER A 753 2.17 -5.34 -11.39
CA SER A 753 2.99 -6.46 -10.95
C SER A 753 2.10 -7.69 -10.74
N LEU A 754 1.11 -7.60 -9.86
CA LEU A 754 0.24 -8.73 -9.51
C LEU A 754 -0.58 -9.25 -10.69
N ASN A 755 -1.17 -8.37 -11.50
CA ASN A 755 -2.01 -8.76 -12.63
C ASN A 755 -1.22 -9.46 -13.75
N THR A 756 0.10 -9.25 -13.84
CA THR A 756 1.00 -9.98 -14.75
C THR A 756 1.00 -11.49 -14.43
N HIS A 757 0.78 -11.85 -13.16
CA HIS A 757 0.71 -13.23 -12.71
C HIS A 757 -0.73 -13.80 -12.68
N LEU A 758 -1.76 -12.99 -12.92
CA LEU A 758 -3.16 -13.42 -12.86
C LEU A 758 -3.73 -13.71 -14.25
N ASN A 759 -4.48 -14.81 -14.34
CA ASN A 759 -5.14 -15.27 -15.54
C ASN A 759 -6.65 -15.44 -15.35
N VAL A 760 -7.41 -15.44 -16.45
CA VAL A 760 -8.89 -15.38 -16.45
C VAL A 760 -9.47 -16.45 -15.53
N GLY A 761 -10.28 -16.01 -14.57
CA GLY A 761 -10.90 -16.83 -13.55
C GLY A 761 -10.17 -16.82 -12.20
N GLN A 762 -8.90 -16.41 -12.16
CA GLN A 762 -8.15 -16.25 -10.91
C GLN A 762 -8.54 -14.97 -10.19
N ASP A 763 -8.62 -15.07 -8.88
CA ASP A 763 -8.75 -13.97 -7.94
C ASP A 763 -7.56 -13.91 -7.00
N PHE A 764 -7.26 -12.70 -6.57
CA PHE A 764 -6.28 -12.38 -5.56
C PHE A 764 -6.94 -11.49 -4.52
N SER A 765 -6.68 -11.76 -3.26
CA SER A 765 -7.18 -10.96 -2.14
C SER A 765 -6.08 -10.71 -1.13
N ILE A 766 -5.96 -9.46 -0.71
CA ILE A 766 -5.17 -9.03 0.44
C ILE A 766 -6.15 -8.61 1.52
N ASP A 767 -6.03 -9.25 2.68
CA ASP A 767 -6.84 -8.98 3.86
C ASP A 767 -5.91 -8.58 5.02
N THR A 768 -5.75 -7.27 5.19
CA THR A 768 -5.01 -6.69 6.30
C THR A 768 -5.91 -5.81 7.16
N SER A 769 -5.40 -5.39 8.31
CA SER A 769 -6.14 -4.51 9.22
C SER A 769 -6.36 -3.11 8.64
N GLN A 770 -5.62 -2.69 7.61
CA GLN A 770 -5.72 -1.32 7.07
C GLN A 770 -6.09 -1.29 5.59
N VAL A 771 -6.05 -2.41 4.88
CA VAL A 771 -6.54 -2.48 3.50
C VAL A 771 -7.15 -3.84 3.22
N LEU A 772 -8.35 -3.82 2.65
CA LEU A 772 -8.92 -5.00 1.99
C LEU A 772 -8.88 -4.74 0.49
N LEU A 773 -8.02 -5.47 -0.23
CA LEU A 773 -7.89 -5.36 -1.68
C LEU A 773 -8.26 -6.69 -2.32
N SER A 774 -8.98 -6.64 -3.43
CA SER A 774 -9.18 -7.79 -4.29
C SER A 774 -8.99 -7.41 -5.75
N ILE A 775 -8.24 -8.25 -6.46
CA ILE A 775 -7.97 -8.15 -7.89
C ILE A 775 -8.48 -9.44 -8.53
N GLU A 776 -9.43 -9.34 -9.44
CA GLU A 776 -9.98 -10.50 -10.15
C GLU A 776 -9.87 -10.30 -11.65
N THR A 777 -9.52 -11.35 -12.39
CA THR A 777 -9.58 -11.27 -13.85
C THR A 777 -10.76 -12.08 -14.38
N LYS A 778 -11.65 -11.44 -15.14
CA LYS A 778 -12.87 -12.04 -15.68
C LYS A 778 -12.96 -11.81 -17.19
N SER A 779 -13.73 -12.65 -17.87
CA SER A 779 -14.14 -12.38 -19.24
C SER A 779 -15.30 -11.37 -19.25
N SER A 780 -15.43 -10.61 -20.34
CA SER A 780 -16.54 -9.66 -20.50
C SER A 780 -17.91 -10.33 -20.42
N GLN A 781 -18.05 -11.59 -20.82
CA GLN A 781 -19.32 -12.32 -20.74
C GLN A 781 -19.86 -12.47 -19.31
N PHE A 782 -19.01 -12.36 -18.28
CA PHE A 782 -19.39 -12.55 -16.88
C PHE A 782 -20.38 -11.51 -16.36
N PHE A 783 -20.40 -10.27 -16.88
CA PHE A 783 -21.32 -9.23 -16.42
C PHE A 783 -22.69 -9.23 -17.14
N SER A 784 -23.10 -10.40 -17.68
CA SER A 784 -24.44 -10.57 -18.25
C SER A 784 -25.53 -10.59 -17.16
N ASN A 785 -25.17 -11.03 -15.95
CA ASN A 785 -26.05 -11.08 -14.78
C ASN A 785 -25.62 -10.03 -13.75
N SER A 786 -26.47 -9.75 -12.76
CA SER A 786 -26.12 -8.89 -11.61
C SER A 786 -24.82 -9.39 -10.96
N PHE A 787 -23.79 -8.56 -10.97
CA PHE A 787 -22.51 -8.83 -10.32
C PHE A 787 -22.46 -8.11 -8.98
N THR A 788 -22.23 -8.86 -7.90
CA THR A 788 -22.09 -8.31 -6.55
C THR A 788 -20.71 -8.64 -6.01
N LYS A 789 -19.92 -7.60 -5.70
CA LYS A 789 -18.64 -7.71 -5.01
C LYS A 789 -18.81 -7.26 -3.57
N ARG A 790 -18.45 -8.13 -2.62
CA ARG A 790 -18.35 -7.81 -1.20
C ARG A 790 -16.89 -7.65 -0.81
N ILE A 791 -16.61 -6.68 0.04
CA ILE A 791 -15.26 -6.38 0.57
C ILE A 791 -15.43 -6.01 2.03
N GLY A 792 -15.09 -6.95 2.92
CA GLY A 792 -15.44 -6.82 4.35
C GLY A 792 -16.95 -6.59 4.51
N ASN A 793 -17.33 -5.49 5.17
CA ASN A 793 -18.72 -5.10 5.39
C ASN A 793 -19.30 -4.22 4.27
N GLY A 794 -18.51 -3.86 3.26
CA GLY A 794 -18.93 -3.06 2.12
C GLY A 794 -19.38 -3.91 0.94
N GLN A 795 -20.18 -3.33 0.06
CA GLN A 795 -20.72 -4.00 -1.11
C GLN A 795 -20.80 -3.06 -2.30
N VAL A 796 -20.46 -3.57 -3.49
CA VAL A 796 -20.75 -2.92 -4.78
C VAL A 796 -21.56 -3.91 -5.61
N GLN A 797 -22.71 -3.48 -6.12
CA GLN A 797 -23.60 -4.26 -6.95
C GLN A 797 -23.85 -3.53 -8.26
N LEU A 798 -23.45 -4.17 -9.36
CA LEU A 798 -23.66 -3.69 -10.71
C LEU A 798 -25.08 -4.05 -11.19
N PRO A 799 -25.72 -3.20 -12.02
CA PRO A 799 -27.04 -3.47 -12.57
C PRO A 799 -27.03 -4.67 -13.53
N ASN A 800 -28.22 -5.19 -13.87
CA ASN A 800 -28.37 -6.24 -14.88
C ASN A 800 -27.96 -5.73 -16.27
N ASN A 801 -27.47 -6.61 -17.15
CA ASN A 801 -27.04 -6.28 -18.52
C ASN A 801 -25.88 -5.25 -18.62
N PHE A 802 -25.07 -5.10 -17.56
CA PHE A 802 -23.95 -4.15 -17.53
C PHE A 802 -22.93 -4.30 -18.67
N ASN A 803 -22.89 -5.47 -19.32
CA ASN A 803 -22.08 -5.76 -20.51
C ASN A 803 -22.22 -4.74 -21.65
N SER A 804 -23.37 -4.08 -21.82
CA SER A 804 -23.55 -3.05 -22.86
C SER A 804 -22.61 -1.86 -22.71
N HIS A 805 -22.05 -1.65 -21.52
CA HIS A 805 -21.12 -0.56 -21.21
C HIS A 805 -19.64 -0.95 -21.40
N LEU A 806 -19.33 -2.23 -21.70
CA LEU A 806 -17.97 -2.75 -21.84
C LEU A 806 -17.59 -2.89 -23.32
N ASN A 807 -16.76 -1.97 -23.83
CA ASN A 807 -16.26 -2.05 -25.21
C ASN A 807 -15.20 -3.16 -25.36
N THR A 808 -15.61 -4.31 -25.92
CA THR A 808 -14.82 -5.29 -26.69
C THR A 808 -13.60 -5.99 -26.07
N SER A 809 -13.21 -5.76 -24.82
CA SER A 809 -12.06 -6.46 -24.23
C SER A 809 -12.38 -7.92 -23.87
N LYS A 810 -11.46 -8.84 -24.24
CA LYS A 810 -11.57 -10.28 -23.93
C LYS A 810 -11.21 -10.61 -22.48
N LYS A 811 -10.28 -9.84 -21.88
CA LYS A 811 -9.85 -9.92 -20.47
C LYS A 811 -10.10 -8.57 -19.80
N LEU A 812 -10.80 -8.59 -18.66
CA LEU A 812 -11.03 -7.45 -17.80
C LEU A 812 -10.46 -7.76 -16.42
N SER A 813 -9.84 -6.77 -15.78
CA SER A 813 -9.41 -6.87 -14.39
C SER A 813 -10.31 -6.01 -13.52
N ILE A 814 -10.90 -6.60 -12.49
CA ILE A 814 -11.72 -5.92 -11.50
C ILE A 814 -10.83 -5.68 -10.29
N ARG A 815 -10.63 -4.42 -9.94
CA ARG A 815 -9.92 -4.03 -8.72
C ARG A 815 -10.92 -3.40 -7.77
N SER A 816 -10.94 -3.91 -6.55
CA SER A 816 -11.88 -3.48 -5.52
C SER A 816 -11.13 -3.31 -4.20
N MET A 817 -11.22 -2.16 -3.55
CA MET A 817 -10.41 -1.82 -2.38
C MET A 817 -11.25 -1.13 -1.29
N MET A 818 -10.95 -1.41 -0.03
CA MET A 818 -11.50 -0.70 1.12
C MET A 818 -10.38 -0.23 2.05
N GLU A 819 -10.50 1.00 2.53
CA GLU A 819 -9.58 1.63 3.48
C GLU A 819 -10.35 2.15 4.71
N PRO A 820 -9.69 2.30 5.87
CA PRO A 820 -10.37 2.57 7.13
C PRO A 820 -10.87 4.02 7.23
N LEU A 821 -10.22 4.92 6.48
CA LEU A 821 -10.52 6.35 6.47
C LEU A 821 -10.59 6.85 5.03
N ALA A 822 -11.65 7.57 4.71
CA ALA A 822 -11.72 8.33 3.46
C ALA A 822 -10.56 9.35 3.39
N ALA A 823 -9.97 9.58 2.21
CA ALA A 823 -8.95 10.62 2.06
C ALA A 823 -9.51 12.01 2.41
N PHE A 824 -8.66 12.93 2.86
CA PHE A 824 -9.05 14.33 3.00
C PHE A 824 -9.20 14.94 1.61
N GLY A 825 -10.39 15.45 1.30
CA GLY A 825 -10.65 16.12 0.04
C GLY A 825 -10.61 17.64 0.19
N ASP A 826 -10.27 18.35 -0.88
CA ASP A 826 -10.14 19.82 -0.88
C ASP A 826 -11.48 20.59 -0.86
N SER A 827 -12.56 19.89 -0.55
CA SER A 827 -13.94 20.37 -0.55
C SER A 827 -14.52 20.47 0.86
N LYS A 828 -15.49 21.37 1.05
CA LYS A 828 -16.24 21.51 2.33
C LYS A 828 -16.90 20.20 2.82
N SER A 829 -17.09 19.23 1.92
CA SER A 829 -17.59 17.86 2.19
C SER A 829 -16.64 16.97 2.96
N ALA A 830 -15.33 17.26 3.01
CA ALA A 830 -14.36 16.41 3.70
C ALA A 830 -14.61 16.30 5.22
N LEU A 831 -15.25 17.30 5.83
CA LEU A 831 -15.65 17.25 7.24
C LEU A 831 -16.78 16.24 7.51
N TYR A 832 -17.57 15.88 6.49
CA TYR A 832 -18.67 14.92 6.62
C TYR A 832 -18.24 13.47 6.38
N THR A 833 -17.05 13.24 5.81
CA THR A 833 -16.53 11.89 5.48
C THR A 833 -15.56 11.32 6.52
N ASN A 834 -15.27 12.06 7.60
CA ASN A 834 -14.27 11.72 8.63
C ASN A 834 -14.52 10.41 9.41
N LEU A 835 -15.75 9.91 9.38
CA LEU A 835 -16.18 8.67 10.04
C LEU A 835 -16.60 7.61 9.01
N SER A 836 -16.27 7.80 7.74
CA SER A 836 -16.51 6.84 6.67
C SER A 836 -15.26 6.04 6.35
N ARG A 837 -15.47 4.75 6.09
CA ARG A 837 -14.49 3.96 5.33
C ARG A 837 -14.50 4.43 3.87
N SER A 838 -13.38 4.25 3.19
CA SER A 838 -13.25 4.47 1.75
C SER A 838 -13.56 3.17 1.00
N LEU A 839 -14.30 3.23 -0.10
CA LEU A 839 -14.57 2.07 -0.96
C LEU A 839 -14.29 2.44 -2.41
N SER A 840 -13.33 1.77 -3.05
CA SER A 840 -13.04 1.94 -4.48
C SER A 840 -13.37 0.69 -5.26
N PHE A 841 -13.89 0.90 -6.47
CA PHE A 841 -14.18 -0.17 -7.41
C PHE A 841 -13.89 0.33 -8.82
N SER A 842 -12.94 -0.31 -9.48
CA SER A 842 -12.46 0.05 -10.81
C SER A 842 -12.40 -1.17 -11.70
N ILE A 843 -12.81 -1.03 -12.96
CA ILE A 843 -12.66 -2.06 -13.99
C ILE A 843 -11.55 -1.58 -14.93
N LEU A 844 -10.52 -2.41 -15.09
CA LEU A 844 -9.35 -2.15 -15.89
C LEU A 844 -9.38 -3.00 -17.16
N ASP A 845 -8.89 -2.42 -18.25
CA ASP A 845 -8.69 -3.14 -19.51
C ASP A 845 -7.42 -4.01 -19.47
N HIS A 846 -7.06 -4.58 -20.63
CA HIS A 846 -5.86 -5.41 -20.78
C HIS A 846 -4.54 -4.64 -20.59
N ASP A 847 -4.54 -3.34 -20.88
CA ASP A 847 -3.40 -2.43 -20.69
C ASP A 847 -3.40 -1.81 -19.28
N GLN A 848 -4.34 -2.24 -18.43
CA GLN A 848 -4.57 -1.76 -17.07
C GLN A 848 -5.05 -0.32 -16.97
N ASN A 849 -5.59 0.22 -18.05
CA ASN A 849 -6.26 1.51 -18.00
C ASN A 849 -7.66 1.35 -17.44
N GLU A 850 -8.07 2.29 -16.59
CA GLU A 850 -9.42 2.29 -16.02
C GLU A 850 -10.47 2.61 -17.08
N LEU A 851 -11.44 1.71 -17.23
CA LEU A 851 -12.59 1.89 -18.11
C LEU A 851 -13.58 2.85 -17.45
N LYS A 852 -13.74 4.02 -18.06
CA LYS A 852 -14.76 5.00 -17.63
C LYS A 852 -16.14 4.47 -17.96
N ILE A 853 -16.86 4.00 -16.94
CA ILE A 853 -18.21 3.46 -17.08
C ILE A 853 -19.22 4.46 -16.55
N HIS A 854 -20.23 4.75 -17.37
CA HIS A 854 -21.36 5.60 -17.01
C HIS A 854 -22.67 4.83 -17.24
N THR A 855 -23.46 4.70 -16.19
CA THR A 855 -24.82 4.14 -16.23
C THR A 855 -25.87 5.24 -16.14
N THR A 856 -27.15 4.86 -16.26
CA THR A 856 -28.28 5.80 -16.13
C THR A 856 -28.91 5.71 -14.74
N ALA A 857 -29.71 6.70 -14.34
CA ALA A 857 -30.39 6.69 -13.05
C ALA A 857 -31.31 5.47 -12.82
N ASN A 858 -31.86 4.90 -13.91
CA ASN A 858 -32.71 3.70 -13.85
C ASN A 858 -31.90 2.40 -13.73
N GLU A 859 -30.62 2.42 -14.07
CA GLU A 859 -29.66 1.31 -14.00
C GLU A 859 -28.47 1.72 -13.13
N SER A 860 -28.78 2.19 -11.92
CA SER A 860 -27.75 2.68 -11.00
C SER A 860 -26.95 1.54 -10.37
N ILE A 861 -25.70 1.84 -10.05
CA ILE A 861 -24.79 0.97 -9.31
C ILE A 861 -25.09 1.17 -7.82
N GLU A 862 -25.43 0.09 -7.14
CA GLU A 862 -25.74 0.11 -5.70
C GLU A 862 -24.48 -0.14 -4.89
N ILE A 863 -24.23 0.72 -3.89
CA ILE A 863 -23.02 0.71 -3.08
C ILE A 863 -23.40 0.80 -1.60
N LEU A 864 -22.86 -0.09 -0.77
CA LEU A 864 -22.97 -0.02 0.68
C LEU A 864 -21.61 0.36 1.26
N ILE A 865 -21.53 1.55 1.84
CA ILE A 865 -20.30 2.14 2.40
C ILE A 865 -20.36 2.04 3.93
N PRO A 866 -19.49 1.23 4.56
CA PRO A 866 -19.45 1.13 6.02
C PRO A 866 -18.87 2.38 6.68
N ARG A 867 -19.27 2.61 7.93
CA ARG A 867 -18.71 3.66 8.79
C ARG A 867 -17.69 3.10 9.77
N ASP A 868 -16.93 4.00 10.37
CA ASP A 868 -16.03 3.71 11.47
C ASP A 868 -16.85 3.15 12.67
N PRO A 869 -16.49 1.99 13.23
CA PRO A 869 -17.20 1.38 14.35
C PRO A 869 -17.12 2.19 15.65
N ASN A 870 -16.17 3.12 15.78
CA ASN A 870 -16.03 4.02 16.93
C ASN A 870 -16.98 5.23 16.85
N LEU A 871 -17.83 5.32 15.82
CA LEU A 871 -18.82 6.37 15.67
C LEU A 871 -19.64 6.53 16.97
N LEU A 872 -19.54 7.71 17.58
CA LEU A 872 -20.37 8.08 18.72
C LEU A 872 -21.77 8.41 18.22
N VAL A 873 -22.73 7.54 18.53
CA VAL A 873 -24.15 7.79 18.26
C VAL A 873 -24.77 8.46 19.50
N PRO A 874 -25.27 9.70 19.40
CA PRO A 874 -25.91 10.38 20.52
C PRO A 874 -27.12 9.59 21.04
N PRO A 875 -27.44 9.63 22.34
CA PRO A 875 -28.65 9.00 22.85
C PRO A 875 -29.91 9.58 22.20
N MET A 876 -31.00 8.82 22.18
CA MET A 876 -32.28 9.38 21.74
C MET A 876 -32.81 10.39 22.75
N THR A 877 -33.41 11.47 22.28
CA THR A 877 -34.02 12.50 23.12
C THR A 877 -35.45 12.10 23.46
N LEU A 878 -35.79 12.08 24.75
CA LEU A 878 -37.16 11.82 25.22
C LEU A 878 -38.04 13.06 25.01
N GLN A 879 -39.13 12.91 24.27
CA GLN A 879 -40.13 13.96 24.05
C GLN A 879 -41.26 13.85 25.08
N ASN A 880 -41.34 14.85 25.97
CA ASN A 880 -42.34 14.93 27.04
C ASN A 880 -43.66 15.53 26.54
N VAL A 881 -44.34 14.81 25.65
CA VAL A 881 -45.60 15.26 25.01
C VAL A 881 -46.84 15.03 25.88
N THR A 882 -46.75 14.23 26.95
CA THR A 882 -47.90 13.92 27.84
C THR A 882 -48.10 14.88 29.01
N ALA A 883 -47.09 15.64 29.47
CA ALA A 883 -47.26 16.60 30.59
C ALA A 883 -46.14 17.66 30.79
N PHE A 884 -46.53 18.93 30.87
CA PHE A 884 -45.84 19.99 31.62
C PHE A 884 -46.88 20.90 32.32
N ASN A 885 -46.87 20.96 33.65
CA ASN A 885 -47.51 21.99 34.50
C ASN A 885 -48.99 22.35 34.22
N SER A 886 -49.91 21.37 34.26
CA SER A 886 -51.36 21.61 34.45
C SER A 886 -52.05 22.56 33.43
N ILE A 887 -51.46 22.77 32.24
CA ILE A 887 -52.11 23.41 31.10
C ILE A 887 -52.02 22.43 29.91
N PRO A 888 -53.15 21.94 29.37
CA PRO A 888 -53.14 21.06 28.21
C PRO A 888 -52.48 21.77 27.00
N ARG A 889 -51.38 21.22 26.47
CA ARG A 889 -50.89 21.59 25.15
C ARG A 889 -51.87 21.04 24.11
N ASN A 890 -52.88 21.83 23.75
CA ASN A 890 -53.78 21.54 22.64
C ASN A 890 -53.01 21.70 21.32
N LEU A 891 -52.19 20.70 20.95
CA LEU A 891 -51.40 20.70 19.72
C LEU A 891 -51.99 19.71 18.72
N THR A 892 -52.13 20.13 17.45
CA THR A 892 -52.53 19.24 16.35
C THR A 892 -51.36 18.33 15.92
N PHE A 893 -50.13 18.81 16.13
CA PHE A 893 -48.87 18.13 15.85
C PHE A 893 -47.84 18.49 16.92
N ASP A 894 -46.97 17.55 17.27
CA ASP A 894 -45.70 17.89 17.90
C ASP A 894 -44.69 18.26 16.80
N LEU A 895 -44.42 19.55 16.67
CA LEU A 895 -43.60 20.11 15.58
C LEU A 895 -42.14 20.25 16.01
N HIS A 896 -41.25 19.87 15.09
CA HIS A 896 -39.81 19.88 15.27
C HIS A 896 -39.16 20.67 14.14
N TYR A 897 -38.22 21.55 14.48
CA TYR A 897 -37.48 22.37 13.53
C TYR A 897 -36.08 21.80 13.28
N LEU A 898 -35.73 21.63 12.02
CA LEU A 898 -34.42 21.19 11.56
C LEU A 898 -33.77 22.28 10.72
N ASN A 899 -32.52 22.60 11.05
CA ASN A 899 -31.70 23.47 10.23
C ASN A 899 -31.00 22.64 9.15
N LEU A 900 -31.23 23.01 7.88
CA LEU A 900 -30.63 22.38 6.71
C LEU A 900 -29.60 23.29 6.00
N THR A 901 -29.22 24.45 6.60
CA THR A 901 -28.19 25.34 6.03
C THR A 901 -26.84 24.65 5.96
N THR A 902 -26.63 23.88 4.90
CA THR A 902 -25.41 23.15 4.61
C THR A 902 -25.06 23.41 3.15
N SER A 903 -23.78 23.51 2.82
CA SER A 903 -23.36 23.72 1.43
C SER A 903 -23.40 22.44 0.59
N LEU A 904 -23.96 21.34 1.10
CA LEU A 904 -23.83 19.99 0.57
C LEU A 904 -25.19 19.28 0.50
N PRO A 905 -25.45 18.45 -0.52
CA PRO A 905 -26.63 17.61 -0.58
C PRO A 905 -26.60 16.55 0.52
N ILE A 906 -27.55 16.61 1.46
CA ILE A 906 -27.63 15.69 2.60
C ILE A 906 -29.00 15.01 2.67
N SER A 907 -29.03 13.74 3.01
CA SER A 907 -30.24 12.99 3.35
C SER A 907 -30.49 13.09 4.85
N VAL A 908 -31.76 13.17 5.27
CA VAL A 908 -32.16 13.26 6.68
C VAL A 908 -32.89 11.99 7.09
N HIS A 909 -32.55 11.48 8.28
CA HIS A 909 -33.03 10.21 8.83
C HIS A 909 -33.60 10.42 10.23
N TRP A 910 -34.72 9.78 10.52
CA TRP A 910 -35.38 9.80 11.83
C TRP A 910 -35.52 8.38 12.37
N GLU A 911 -35.03 8.18 13.59
CA GLU A 911 -35.30 7.00 14.41
C GLU A 911 -36.27 7.42 15.51
N ILE A 912 -37.47 6.84 15.54
CA ILE A 912 -38.53 7.17 16.50
C ILE A 912 -38.89 5.92 17.30
N GLN A 913 -38.66 5.94 18.60
CA GLN A 913 -38.98 4.83 19.49
C GLN A 913 -40.19 5.21 20.37
N PRO A 914 -41.38 4.63 20.12
CA PRO A 914 -42.53 4.86 20.99
C PRO A 914 -42.36 4.12 22.33
N LEU A 915 -42.74 4.74 23.44
CA LEU A 915 -42.77 4.02 24.74
C LEU A 915 -43.93 3.00 24.81
N ASN A 916 -44.94 3.16 23.95
CA ASN A 916 -46.00 2.18 23.74
C ASN A 916 -46.00 1.71 22.28
N THR A 917 -45.59 0.46 22.05
CA THR A 917 -45.43 -0.14 20.71
C THR A 917 -46.75 -0.41 19.98
N SER A 918 -47.90 -0.28 20.66
CA SER A 918 -49.22 -0.42 20.02
C SER A 918 -49.70 0.85 19.31
N LEU A 919 -49.03 1.98 19.52
CA LEU A 919 -49.41 3.27 18.93
C LEU A 919 -48.90 3.41 17.49
N ALA A 920 -49.69 4.11 16.69
CA ALA A 920 -49.33 4.53 15.34
C ALA A 920 -49.24 6.05 15.25
N TYR A 921 -48.39 6.55 14.34
CA TYR A 921 -48.19 7.98 14.16
C TYR A 921 -48.32 8.38 12.68
N LEU A 922 -48.84 9.57 12.44
CA LEU A 922 -48.71 10.28 11.17
C LEU A 922 -47.48 11.20 11.27
N PHE A 923 -46.51 10.98 10.38
CA PHE A 923 -45.37 11.88 10.17
C PHE A 923 -45.66 12.76 8.96
N VAL A 924 -45.57 14.07 9.13
CA VAL A 924 -45.70 15.07 8.05
C VAL A 924 -44.50 16.00 8.04
N TYR A 925 -44.16 16.54 6.88
CA TYR A 925 -43.12 17.57 6.82
C TYR A 925 -43.36 18.61 5.73
N ARG A 926 -42.68 19.75 5.91
CA ARG A 926 -42.59 20.83 4.94
C ARG A 926 -41.24 21.54 5.05
N PHE A 927 -40.69 21.95 3.91
CA PHE A 927 -39.47 22.73 3.83
C PHE A 927 -39.75 24.22 3.98
N ASP A 928 -38.86 24.92 4.68
CA ASP A 928 -38.83 26.38 4.91
C ASP A 928 -40.07 27.00 5.58
N GLN A 929 -41.14 26.23 5.80
CA GLN A 929 -42.42 26.64 6.34
C GLN A 929 -43.03 25.51 7.18
N SER A 930 -43.96 25.84 8.08
CA SER A 930 -44.63 24.83 8.92
C SER A 930 -45.68 24.03 8.14
N PRO A 931 -45.76 22.69 8.31
CA PRO A 931 -46.80 21.87 7.71
C PRO A 931 -48.17 22.19 8.32
N GLN A 932 -49.22 22.23 7.48
CA GLN A 932 -50.61 22.44 7.91
C GLN A 932 -51.53 21.41 7.25
N LEU A 933 -52.35 20.71 8.04
CA LEU A 933 -53.43 19.83 7.54
C LEU A 933 -54.75 20.62 7.45
N SER A 934 -54.75 21.70 6.67
CA SER A 934 -56.05 22.25 6.24
C SER A 934 -56.68 21.30 5.22
N SER A 935 -57.92 21.55 4.78
CA SER A 935 -58.65 20.71 3.81
C SER A 935 -57.97 20.50 2.44
N SER A 936 -56.73 20.96 2.23
CA SER A 936 -55.91 20.75 1.03
C SER A 936 -54.52 20.17 1.36
N VAL A 937 -54.13 19.09 0.66
CA VAL A 937 -52.81 18.41 0.76
C VAL A 937 -51.64 19.29 0.27
N ASN A 938 -51.91 20.40 -0.41
CA ASN A 938 -50.89 21.32 -0.96
C ASN A 938 -50.03 22.06 0.09
N GLN A 939 -50.32 21.88 1.39
CA GLN A 939 -49.61 22.53 2.48
C GLN A 939 -48.60 21.61 3.19
N ILE A 940 -48.36 20.42 2.65
CA ILE A 940 -47.34 19.47 3.08
C ILE A 940 -46.50 19.04 1.87
N ASP A 941 -45.20 18.88 2.06
CA ASP A 941 -44.29 18.41 1.00
C ASP A 941 -44.17 16.88 0.98
N GLY A 942 -44.48 16.22 2.11
CA GLY A 942 -44.59 14.77 2.19
C GLY A 942 -45.11 14.30 3.55
N TRP A 943 -45.53 13.03 3.58
CA TRP A 943 -46.03 12.37 4.78
C TRP A 943 -45.83 10.86 4.73
N THR A 944 -45.84 10.21 5.89
CA THR A 944 -45.81 8.74 6.01
C THR A 944 -46.57 8.27 7.26
N LEU A 945 -47.14 7.07 7.20
CA LEU A 945 -47.81 6.42 8.33
C LEU A 945 -46.86 5.43 9.02
N LEU A 946 -46.68 5.63 10.31
CA LEU A 946 -45.87 4.79 11.19
C LEU A 946 -46.80 3.84 11.95
N CYS A 947 -47.16 2.74 11.29
CA CYS A 947 -48.06 1.73 11.82
C CYS A 947 -47.30 0.64 12.60
N PRO A 948 -47.87 -0.01 13.63
CA PRO A 948 -47.18 -1.03 14.42
C PRO A 948 -46.54 -2.18 13.61
N ALA A 949 -47.08 -2.51 12.44
CA ALA A 949 -46.47 -3.49 11.53
C ALA A 949 -45.11 -3.06 10.94
N ASN A 950 -44.83 -1.75 10.92
CA ASN A 950 -43.59 -1.17 10.41
C ASN A 950 -42.52 -1.02 11.50
N LEU A 951 -42.79 -1.45 12.75
CA LEU A 951 -41.80 -1.46 13.82
C LEU A 951 -40.67 -2.43 13.47
N THR A 952 -39.45 -1.93 13.58
CA THR A 952 -38.25 -2.76 13.48
C THR A 952 -38.14 -3.73 14.66
N THR A 953 -37.25 -4.73 14.55
CA THR A 953 -36.95 -5.66 15.66
C THR A 953 -36.42 -4.96 16.92
N GLU A 954 -35.86 -3.75 16.78
CA GLU A 954 -35.41 -2.91 17.89
C GLU A 954 -36.55 -2.04 18.47
N GLY A 955 -37.78 -2.17 17.98
CA GLY A 955 -38.95 -1.44 18.47
C GLY A 955 -38.99 0.03 18.04
N MET A 956 -38.39 0.36 16.90
CA MET A 956 -38.29 1.73 16.39
C MET A 956 -38.91 1.86 14.99
N TYR A 957 -39.50 3.02 14.73
CA TYR A 957 -39.88 3.47 13.39
C TYR A 957 -38.73 4.19 12.71
N PHE A 958 -38.60 3.99 11.40
CA PHE A 958 -37.59 4.63 10.56
C PHE A 958 -38.25 5.44 9.44
N VAL A 959 -37.84 6.69 9.31
CA VAL A 959 -38.23 7.58 8.20
C VAL A 959 -36.96 8.17 7.62
N TYR A 960 -36.91 8.34 6.29
CA TYR A 960 -35.82 9.04 5.64
C TYR A 960 -36.32 9.89 4.48
N ILE A 961 -35.54 10.92 4.16
CA ILE A 961 -35.69 11.76 2.98
C ILE A 961 -34.36 11.76 2.24
N ASP A 962 -34.40 11.46 0.95
CA ASP A 962 -33.21 11.43 0.10
C ASP A 962 -32.54 12.81 -0.04
N ASN A 963 -31.28 12.81 -0.46
CA ASN A 963 -30.47 14.00 -0.60
C ASN A 963 -30.87 14.90 -1.79
N GLN A 964 -31.72 14.47 -2.72
CA GLN A 964 -32.17 15.32 -3.82
C GLN A 964 -33.29 16.26 -3.38
N ARG A 965 -34.19 15.78 -2.49
CA ARG A 965 -35.32 16.56 -1.97
C ARG A 965 -34.91 17.70 -1.03
N THR A 966 -33.74 17.60 -0.41
CA THR A 966 -33.26 18.60 0.58
C THR A 966 -32.43 19.72 -0.07
N ILE A 967 -32.01 19.56 -1.33
CA ILE A 967 -31.17 20.54 -2.03
C ILE A 967 -31.90 21.87 -2.18
N GLY A 968 -31.23 22.97 -1.82
CA GLY A 968 -31.73 24.33 -2.00
C GLY A 968 -32.64 24.83 -0.88
N HIS A 969 -32.94 23.99 0.12
CA HIS A 969 -33.74 24.36 1.30
C HIS A 969 -32.84 24.77 2.47
N GLN A 970 -33.30 25.73 3.29
CA GLN A 970 -32.56 26.21 4.45
C GLN A 970 -33.03 25.54 5.75
N SER A 971 -34.30 25.14 5.80
CA SER A 971 -34.87 24.50 6.98
C SER A 971 -35.97 23.51 6.63
N MET A 972 -36.29 22.65 7.58
CA MET A 972 -37.37 21.70 7.48
C MET A 972 -38.13 21.64 8.79
N ILE A 973 -39.45 21.66 8.72
CA ILE A 973 -40.33 21.48 9.88
C ILE A 973 -41.10 20.19 9.67
N PHE A 974 -40.99 19.26 10.61
CA PHE A 974 -41.76 18.02 10.61
C PHE A 974 -42.67 17.96 11.83
N GLY A 975 -43.78 17.25 11.70
CA GLY A 975 -44.79 17.06 12.73
C GLY A 975 -45.13 15.60 12.92
N LEU A 976 -45.23 15.16 14.18
CA LEU A 976 -45.80 13.87 14.55
C LEU A 976 -47.21 14.07 15.12
N ARG A 977 -48.13 13.16 14.78
CA ARG A 977 -49.48 13.09 15.35
C ARG A 977 -49.84 11.65 15.66
N GLU A 978 -50.32 11.38 16.87
CA GLU A 978 -50.81 10.05 17.27
C GLU A 978 -52.16 9.73 16.58
N LEU A 979 -52.28 8.52 16.03
CA LEU A 979 -53.51 8.03 15.40
C LEU A 979 -54.40 7.32 16.42
N ASN A 980 -55.72 7.43 16.27
CA ASN A 980 -56.67 6.73 17.12
C ASN A 980 -56.93 5.29 16.64
N GLU A 981 -57.57 4.46 17.48
CA GLU A 981 -57.86 3.05 17.16
C GLU A 981 -58.66 2.86 15.86
N THR A 982 -59.59 3.77 15.53
CA THR A 982 -60.35 3.69 14.27
C THR A 982 -59.49 4.03 13.05
N GLU A 983 -58.62 5.04 13.15
CA GLU A 983 -57.66 5.41 12.11
C GLU A 983 -56.61 4.31 11.92
N ILE A 984 -56.15 3.67 13.00
CA ILE A 984 -55.22 2.54 12.94
C ILE A 984 -55.89 1.36 12.22
N ASN A 985 -57.10 0.98 12.64
CA ASN A 985 -57.81 -0.15 12.06
C ASN A 985 -58.17 0.08 10.58
N ASP A 986 -58.47 1.31 10.17
CA ASP A 986 -58.78 1.64 8.77
C ASP A 986 -57.50 1.79 7.91
N ARG A 987 -56.51 2.56 8.39
CA ARG A 987 -55.35 2.99 7.58
C ARG A 987 -54.13 2.08 7.68
N CYS A 988 -53.92 1.40 8.81
CA CYS A 988 -52.80 0.47 8.95
C CYS A 988 -53.12 -0.92 8.39
N THR A 989 -54.38 -1.24 8.11
CA THR A 989 -54.79 -2.53 7.51
C THR A 989 -55.06 -2.44 6.01
N ASN A 990 -55.49 -1.26 5.51
CA ASN A 990 -55.86 -1.05 4.11
C ASN A 990 -54.90 -0.06 3.42
N LEU A 991 -53.79 -0.58 2.87
CA LEU A 991 -52.71 0.18 2.23
C LEU A 991 -53.10 0.93 0.93
N SER A 992 -54.38 0.91 0.54
CA SER A 992 -54.85 1.45 -0.75
C SER A 992 -55.29 2.91 -0.69
N ILE A 993 -55.20 3.58 0.47
CA ILE A 993 -55.68 4.96 0.63
C ILE A 993 -54.52 5.94 0.46
N ALA A 994 -54.57 6.75 -0.60
CA ALA A 994 -53.48 7.61 -1.07
C ALA A 994 -53.40 8.99 -0.38
N ASP A 995 -54.33 9.31 0.52
CA ASP A 995 -54.40 10.60 1.22
C ASP A 995 -54.12 10.45 2.71
N PRO A 996 -53.40 11.42 3.34
CA PRO A 996 -53.17 11.40 4.77
C PRO A 996 -54.51 11.48 5.52
N PRO A 997 -54.62 10.99 6.76
CA PRO A 997 -55.83 11.19 7.56
C PRO A 997 -56.01 12.69 7.86
N ILE A 998 -56.82 13.37 7.03
CA ILE A 998 -57.12 14.80 7.16
C ILE A 998 -58.13 14.96 8.30
N ALA A 999 -57.63 15.25 9.50
CA ALA A 999 -58.44 15.70 10.62
C ALA A 999 -57.67 16.78 11.38
N ASP A 1000 -58.14 18.03 11.26
CA ASP A 1000 -57.58 19.21 11.95
C ASP A 1000 -58.00 19.26 13.45
N GLU A 1001 -58.39 18.10 13.99
CA GLU A 1001 -58.81 17.93 15.37
C GLU A 1001 -57.59 17.93 16.30
N ARG A 1002 -57.58 18.85 17.27
CA ARG A 1002 -56.55 18.87 18.32
C ARG A 1002 -56.70 17.64 19.20
N ARG A 1003 -55.65 16.82 19.33
CA ARG A 1003 -55.64 15.62 20.16
C ARG A 1003 -54.37 15.54 21.01
N ASN A 1004 -54.51 14.99 22.21
CA ASN A 1004 -53.40 14.80 23.13
C ASN A 1004 -52.68 13.48 22.82
N PHE A 1005 -51.35 13.50 22.90
CA PHE A 1005 -50.55 12.29 22.93
C PHE A 1005 -50.87 11.49 24.21
N THR A 1006 -51.04 10.19 24.09
CA THR A 1006 -51.29 9.28 25.22
C THR A 1006 -50.00 8.76 25.83
N SER A 1007 -48.90 8.73 25.06
CA SER A 1007 -47.59 8.26 25.49
C SER A 1007 -46.47 9.16 24.97
N ASN A 1008 -45.40 9.29 25.76
CA ASN A 1008 -44.15 9.88 25.29
C ASN A 1008 -43.46 8.96 24.27
N TYR A 1009 -42.51 9.52 23.54
CA TYR A 1009 -41.65 8.79 22.60
C TYR A 1009 -40.23 9.35 22.66
N GLN A 1010 -39.26 8.59 22.17
CA GLN A 1010 -37.89 9.02 21.99
C GLN A 1010 -37.59 9.22 20.51
N ILE A 1011 -36.77 10.22 20.19
CA ILE A 1011 -36.41 10.56 18.81
C ILE A 1011 -34.92 10.81 18.68
N ARG A 1012 -34.35 10.37 17.56
CA ARG A 1012 -33.01 10.71 17.11
C ARG A 1012 -33.05 11.07 15.64
N ILE A 1013 -32.29 12.10 15.28
CA ILE A 1013 -32.23 12.64 13.92
C ILE A 1013 -30.77 12.72 13.52
N TYR A 1014 -30.44 12.20 12.34
CA TYR A 1014 -29.10 12.28 11.78
C TYR A 1014 -29.15 12.53 10.27
N THR A 1015 -28.06 13.03 9.74
CA THR A 1015 -27.87 13.30 8.31
C THR A 1015 -26.83 12.36 7.74
N SER A 1016 -26.97 12.07 6.45
CA SER A 1016 -26.01 11.29 5.70
C SER A 1016 -25.81 11.86 4.29
N GLY A 1017 -24.73 11.47 3.64
CA GLY A 1017 -24.44 11.86 2.26
C GLY A 1017 -23.75 10.74 1.51
N CYS A 1018 -23.74 10.83 0.19
CA CYS A 1018 -22.95 9.97 -0.67
C CYS A 1018 -21.98 10.86 -1.44
N TYR A 1019 -20.69 10.52 -1.37
CA TYR A 1019 -19.65 11.28 -2.04
C TYR A 1019 -18.74 10.38 -2.86
N TYR A 1020 -18.27 10.89 -3.98
CA TYR A 1020 -17.20 10.29 -4.77
C TYR A 1020 -16.00 11.21 -4.87
N LEU A 1021 -14.81 10.63 -5.00
CA LEU A 1021 -13.58 11.38 -5.16
C LEU A 1021 -13.33 11.64 -6.64
N ASP A 1022 -13.22 12.92 -7.02
CA ASP A 1022 -12.89 13.30 -8.39
C ASP A 1022 -11.37 13.26 -8.67
N ALA A 1023 -10.97 13.47 -9.92
CA ALA A 1023 -9.57 13.46 -10.33
C ALA A 1023 -8.72 14.61 -9.71
N ASN A 1024 -9.37 15.62 -9.13
CA ASN A 1024 -8.72 16.74 -8.45
C ASN A 1024 -8.69 16.55 -6.92
N ASN A 1025 -8.91 15.32 -6.43
CA ASN A 1025 -8.96 14.99 -5.01
C ASN A 1025 -10.06 15.77 -4.25
N GLN A 1026 -11.22 16.01 -4.88
CA GLN A 1026 -12.37 16.67 -4.26
C GLN A 1026 -13.55 15.71 -4.08
N TRP A 1027 -14.19 15.74 -2.91
CA TRP A 1027 -15.39 14.96 -2.64
C TRP A 1027 -16.61 15.65 -3.24
N LYS A 1028 -17.19 15.04 -4.27
CA LYS A 1028 -18.36 15.51 -4.99
C LYS A 1028 -19.57 14.61 -4.73
N SER A 1029 -20.77 15.10 -5.03
CA SER A 1029 -22.04 14.41 -4.75
C SER A 1029 -22.98 14.36 -5.95
N ASP A 1030 -22.57 14.90 -7.09
CA ASP A 1030 -23.32 14.82 -8.34
C ASP A 1030 -23.42 13.38 -8.83
N GLY A 1031 -24.57 13.01 -9.40
CA GLY A 1031 -24.83 11.64 -9.84
C GLY A 1031 -25.04 10.62 -8.71
N LEU A 1032 -25.03 11.04 -7.43
CA LEU A 1032 -25.21 10.16 -6.27
C LEU A 1032 -26.54 10.41 -5.53
N LEU A 1033 -27.22 9.31 -5.20
CA LEU A 1033 -28.46 9.31 -4.41
C LEU A 1033 -28.29 8.44 -3.15
N VAL A 1034 -28.70 8.98 -2.00
CA VAL A 1034 -28.74 8.23 -0.73
C VAL A 1034 -29.98 7.32 -0.70
N GLY A 1035 -29.76 6.04 -0.40
CA GLY A 1035 -30.80 5.02 -0.39
C GLY A 1035 -31.44 4.76 0.99
N PRO A 1036 -32.62 4.08 1.00
CA PRO A 1036 -33.42 3.78 2.19
C PRO A 1036 -32.75 2.84 3.22
N LEU A 1037 -31.80 2.01 2.80
CA LEU A 1037 -31.11 1.05 3.68
C LEU A 1037 -29.97 1.70 4.49
N THR A 1038 -29.79 3.01 4.36
CA THR A 1038 -28.85 3.80 5.17
C THR A 1038 -29.26 3.74 6.63
N ASN A 1039 -28.33 3.34 7.50
CA ASN A 1039 -28.55 3.24 8.95
C ASN A 1039 -27.39 3.91 9.70
N ARG A 1040 -27.13 3.57 10.98
CA ARG A 1040 -26.01 4.11 11.78
C ARG A 1040 -24.63 3.54 11.41
N ASN A 1041 -24.58 2.33 10.87
CA ASN A 1041 -23.33 1.61 10.59
C ASN A 1041 -22.86 1.72 9.13
N GLN A 1042 -23.77 2.00 8.19
CA GLN A 1042 -23.45 2.13 6.77
C GLN A 1042 -24.36 3.14 6.05
N THR A 1043 -23.85 3.68 4.94
CA THR A 1043 -24.61 4.49 3.98
C THR A 1043 -24.86 3.68 2.71
N GLN A 1044 -26.11 3.65 2.24
CA GLN A 1044 -26.45 3.11 0.92
C GLN A 1044 -26.42 4.23 -0.11
N CYS A 1045 -25.70 4.02 -1.20
CA CYS A 1045 -25.54 4.97 -2.29
C CYS A 1045 -25.90 4.33 -3.62
N TYR A 1046 -26.61 5.07 -4.45
CA TYR A 1046 -26.80 4.75 -5.87
C TYR A 1046 -25.95 5.70 -6.71
N SER A 1047 -25.11 5.13 -7.57
CA SER A 1047 -24.17 5.87 -8.43
C SER A 1047 -24.42 5.60 -9.90
N THR A 1048 -24.11 6.58 -10.75
CA THR A 1048 -24.09 6.44 -12.21
C THR A 1048 -22.70 6.19 -12.79
N HIS A 1049 -21.66 6.08 -11.96
CA HIS A 1049 -20.28 5.83 -12.38
C HIS A 1049 -19.52 4.99 -11.36
N LEU A 1050 -18.31 4.54 -11.73
CA LEU A 1050 -17.38 3.82 -10.86
C LEU A 1050 -16.17 4.71 -10.53
N THR A 1051 -15.86 4.83 -9.24
CA THR A 1051 -14.78 5.67 -8.67
C THR A 1051 -14.45 5.17 -7.25
N THR A 1052 -13.78 6.00 -6.45
CA THR A 1052 -13.70 5.87 -4.99
C THR A 1052 -14.87 6.61 -4.33
N PHE A 1053 -15.51 5.98 -3.34
CA PHE A 1053 -16.70 6.48 -2.64
C PHE A 1053 -16.49 6.57 -1.13
N ALA A 1054 -17.14 7.55 -0.51
CA ALA A 1054 -17.25 7.72 0.93
C ALA A 1054 -18.68 8.12 1.33
N GLY A 1055 -19.08 7.72 2.52
CA GLY A 1055 -20.34 8.11 3.15
C GLY A 1055 -20.19 9.39 3.96
N GLY A 1056 -21.22 10.22 3.96
CA GLY A 1056 -21.40 11.30 4.90
C GLY A 1056 -22.12 10.83 6.16
N PHE A 1057 -21.74 11.35 7.32
CA PHE A 1057 -22.54 11.22 8.54
C PHE A 1057 -22.43 12.47 9.41
N GLY A 1058 -23.57 13.00 9.84
CA GLY A 1058 -23.62 14.12 10.79
C GLY A 1058 -24.80 13.94 11.74
N VAL A 1059 -24.63 14.28 13.01
CA VAL A 1059 -25.76 14.33 13.94
C VAL A 1059 -26.15 15.78 14.13
N LEU A 1060 -27.43 16.08 13.90
CA LEU A 1060 -27.93 17.44 14.07
C LEU A 1060 -28.06 17.70 15.57
N PRO A 1061 -27.45 18.79 16.11
CA PRO A 1061 -27.70 19.19 17.48
C PRO A 1061 -29.17 19.54 17.65
N GLU A 1062 -29.71 19.29 18.85
CA GLU A 1062 -31.06 19.71 19.20
C GLU A 1062 -31.15 21.23 19.04
N THR A 1063 -32.10 21.69 18.23
CA THR A 1063 -32.30 23.12 18.04
C THR A 1063 -32.93 23.68 19.31
N ILE A 1064 -32.38 24.81 19.79
CA ILE A 1064 -32.96 25.53 20.92
C ILE A 1064 -34.42 25.82 20.57
N ASP A 1065 -35.35 25.33 21.39
CA ASP A 1065 -36.77 25.65 21.26
C ASP A 1065 -36.97 27.13 21.60
N TRP A 1066 -36.73 27.99 20.61
CA TRP A 1066 -36.92 29.42 20.72
C TRP A 1066 -38.36 29.77 21.07
N SER A 1067 -39.33 28.93 20.71
CA SER A 1067 -40.73 29.14 21.08
C SER A 1067 -40.94 28.94 22.58
N TYR A 1068 -40.29 27.95 23.21
CA TYR A 1068 -40.22 27.81 24.67
C TYR A 1068 -39.42 28.92 25.34
N VAL A 1069 -38.26 29.30 24.79
CA VAL A 1069 -37.43 30.39 25.33
C VAL A 1069 -38.21 31.71 25.31
N PHE A 1070 -38.91 32.04 24.22
CA PHE A 1070 -39.70 33.26 24.09
C PHE A 1070 -41.06 33.19 24.80
N ALA A 1071 -41.71 32.02 24.84
CA ALA A 1071 -42.93 31.83 25.65
C ALA A 1071 -42.68 31.95 27.16
N ASN A 1072 -41.43 31.70 27.60
CA ASN A 1072 -40.99 31.89 28.98
C ASN A 1072 -40.07 33.11 29.16
N ALA A 1073 -39.88 33.94 28.13
CA ALA A 1073 -39.20 35.24 28.20
C ALA A 1073 -40.15 36.28 28.83
N ASP A 1074 -40.64 35.98 30.03
CA ASP A 1074 -41.46 36.88 30.81
C ASP A 1074 -40.55 37.83 31.60
N PHE A 1075 -40.56 39.11 31.22
CA PHE A 1075 -39.84 40.19 31.91
C PHE A 1075 -40.15 40.20 33.43
N ALA A 1076 -41.34 39.74 33.83
CA ALA A 1076 -41.73 39.69 35.24
C ALA A 1076 -41.06 38.56 36.02
N LYS A 1077 -40.70 37.44 35.37
CA LYS A 1077 -40.10 36.25 36.03
C LYS A 1077 -38.58 36.33 36.14
N ASN A 1078 -37.89 36.94 35.18
CA ASN A 1078 -36.42 36.92 35.10
C ASN A 1078 -35.76 38.31 35.22
N LYS A 1079 -36.29 39.15 36.11
CA LYS A 1079 -35.84 40.56 36.31
C LYS A 1079 -34.33 40.72 36.49
N MET A 1080 -33.67 39.79 37.18
CA MET A 1080 -32.23 39.86 37.45
C MET A 1080 -31.39 39.75 36.19
N VAL A 1081 -31.78 38.91 35.22
CA VAL A 1081 -31.04 38.72 33.96
C VAL A 1081 -31.15 39.95 33.07
N TYR A 1082 -32.34 40.54 32.96
CA TYR A 1082 -32.53 41.76 32.19
C TYR A 1082 -31.82 42.96 32.84
N LEU A 1083 -31.81 43.05 34.18
CA LEU A 1083 -31.08 44.08 34.90
C LEU A 1083 -29.57 43.97 34.66
N THR A 1084 -28.99 42.76 34.72
CA THR A 1084 -27.56 42.56 34.45
C THR A 1084 -27.18 42.89 33.02
N VAL A 1085 -27.98 42.47 32.02
CA VAL A 1085 -27.74 42.80 30.61
C VAL A 1085 -27.80 44.32 30.38
N ILE A 1086 -28.79 45.02 30.94
CA ILE A 1086 -28.90 46.48 30.85
C ILE A 1086 -27.67 47.15 31.50
N CYS A 1087 -27.25 46.70 32.68
CA CYS A 1087 -26.03 47.20 33.33
C CYS A 1087 -24.78 47.00 32.45
N PHE A 1088 -24.61 45.82 31.85
CA PHE A 1088 -23.50 45.58 30.92
C PHE A 1088 -23.56 46.47 29.68
N CYS A 1089 -24.75 46.69 29.10
CA CYS A 1089 -24.91 47.62 27.98
C CYS A 1089 -24.55 49.06 28.36
N VAL A 1090 -24.90 49.51 29.57
CA VAL A 1090 -24.55 50.85 30.08
C VAL A 1090 -23.04 50.97 30.31
N ILE A 1091 -22.42 49.97 30.93
CA ILE A 1091 -20.97 49.93 31.14
C ILE A 1091 -20.25 49.95 29.80
N TYR A 1092 -20.68 49.13 28.84
CA TYR A 1092 -20.12 49.11 27.49
C TYR A 1092 -20.22 50.48 26.81
N TRP A 1093 -21.36 51.17 26.93
CA TRP A 1093 -21.53 52.52 26.39
C TRP A 1093 -20.57 53.54 27.02
N ILE A 1094 -20.40 53.49 28.35
CA ILE A 1094 -19.45 54.36 29.08
C ILE A 1094 -18.02 54.07 28.64
N SER A 1095 -17.63 52.78 28.55
CA SER A 1095 -16.32 52.37 28.07
C SER A 1095 -16.07 52.80 26.62
N THR A 1096 -17.08 52.75 25.74
CA THR A 1096 -16.96 53.19 24.35
C THR A 1096 -16.76 54.70 24.24
N VAL A 1097 -17.47 55.47 25.07
CA VAL A 1097 -17.29 56.94 25.17
C VAL A 1097 -15.90 57.29 25.72
N TYR A 1098 -15.45 56.59 26.77
CA TYR A 1098 -14.11 56.77 27.33
C TYR A 1098 -13.01 56.39 26.33
N ALA A 1099 -13.16 55.27 25.62
CA ALA A 1099 -12.24 54.85 24.58
C ALA A 1099 -12.17 55.86 23.43
N ARG A 1100 -13.31 56.44 22.99
CA ARG A 1100 -13.30 57.53 22.01
C ARG A 1100 -12.63 58.81 22.53
N TYR A 1101 -12.77 59.11 23.82
CA TYR A 1101 -12.10 60.26 24.43
C TYR A 1101 -10.58 60.07 24.47
N GLU A 1102 -10.09 58.93 24.94
CA GLU A 1102 -8.66 58.64 24.96
C GLU A 1102 -8.07 58.50 23.55
N ASN A 1103 -8.79 57.89 22.60
CA ASN A 1103 -8.34 57.80 21.20
C ASN A 1103 -8.20 59.19 20.56
N LYS A 1104 -9.08 60.15 20.90
CA LYS A 1104 -8.95 61.54 20.44
C LYS A 1104 -7.73 62.24 21.06
N LYS A 1105 -7.39 61.89 22.30
CA LYS A 1105 -6.24 62.43 23.04
C LYS A 1105 -4.91 61.83 22.59
N ASP A 1106 -4.92 60.61 22.05
CA ASP A 1106 -3.75 59.93 21.51
C ASP A 1106 -3.38 60.43 20.10
N VAL A 1107 -4.38 60.80 19.29
CA VAL A 1107 -4.17 61.52 18.01
C VAL A 1107 -3.50 62.89 18.24
N GLU A 1108 -3.75 63.56 19.37
CA GLU A 1108 -3.04 64.80 19.75
C GLU A 1108 -1.60 64.55 20.24
N ARG A 1109 -1.23 63.31 20.60
CA ARG A 1109 0.12 62.92 21.06
C ARG A 1109 1.01 62.39 19.93
N LEU A 1110 0.47 62.08 18.76
CA LEU A 1110 1.20 61.76 17.54
C LEU A 1110 1.75 63.03 16.86
N GLY A 1111 2.59 63.77 17.59
CA GLY A 1111 3.40 64.84 17.04
C GLY A 1111 4.83 64.36 16.79
N VAL A 1112 5.36 64.56 15.58
CA VAL A 1112 6.78 64.40 15.29
C VAL A 1112 7.58 65.27 16.26
N THR A 1113 8.46 64.65 17.05
CA THR A 1113 9.31 65.39 17.99
C THR A 1113 10.47 66.01 17.22
N VAL A 1114 10.39 67.33 16.99
CA VAL A 1114 11.44 68.12 16.35
C VAL A 1114 12.56 68.39 17.36
N LEU A 1115 13.82 68.25 16.95
CA LEU A 1115 14.98 68.59 17.77
C LEU A 1115 14.92 70.07 18.15
N SER A 1116 15.19 70.39 19.42
CA SER A 1116 15.05 71.74 19.99
C SER A 1116 15.97 72.80 19.39
N ASP A 1117 16.97 72.40 18.59
CA ASP A 1117 17.93 73.24 17.88
C ASP A 1117 17.60 73.46 16.39
N SER A 1118 16.51 72.88 15.87
CA SER A 1118 16.07 73.06 14.48
C SER A 1118 15.38 74.42 14.28
N GLN A 1119 15.96 75.29 13.45
CA GLN A 1119 15.36 76.55 13.02
C GLN A 1119 14.64 76.36 11.68
N LYS A 1120 13.64 77.22 11.42
CA LYS A 1120 12.74 77.11 10.26
C LYS A 1120 13.44 77.30 8.89
N ASP A 1121 14.69 77.76 8.90
CA ASP A 1121 15.51 78.04 7.71
C ASP A 1121 16.65 77.03 7.50
N ASP A 1122 16.71 75.94 8.30
CA ASP A 1122 17.71 74.87 8.16
C ASP A 1122 17.40 73.97 6.95
N GLY A 1123 18.35 73.85 6.01
CA GLY A 1123 18.16 73.18 4.72
C GLY A 1123 18.29 71.66 4.70
N TYR A 1124 18.30 70.97 5.85
CA TYR A 1124 18.57 69.53 5.94
C TYR A 1124 17.70 68.85 7.01
N TYR A 1125 17.14 67.68 6.70
CA TYR A 1125 16.41 66.82 7.65
C TYR A 1125 17.14 65.49 7.82
N TYR A 1126 17.35 65.04 9.07
CA TYR A 1126 17.88 63.72 9.37
C TYR A 1126 16.77 62.82 9.88
N GLN A 1127 16.53 61.69 9.21
CA GLN A 1127 15.72 60.59 9.72
C GLN A 1127 16.67 59.46 10.12
N THR A 1128 16.87 59.27 11.42
CA THR A 1128 17.74 58.23 11.97
C THR A 1128 16.91 57.14 12.65
N LEU A 1129 17.01 55.92 12.12
CA LEU A 1129 16.50 54.70 12.75
C LEU A 1129 17.68 54.02 13.44
N VAL A 1130 17.59 53.78 14.75
CA VAL A 1130 18.63 53.10 15.51
C VAL A 1130 18.09 51.75 15.97
N SER A 1131 18.59 50.67 15.36
CA SER A 1131 18.36 49.28 15.79
C SER A 1131 19.67 48.71 16.34
N SER A 1132 19.66 48.20 17.57
CA SER A 1132 20.78 47.44 18.13
C SER A 1132 20.44 45.96 18.08
N ASP A 1133 21.14 45.17 17.29
CA ASP A 1133 20.89 43.74 17.20
C ASP A 1133 22.21 42.96 17.11
N GLN A 1134 22.64 42.38 18.24
CA GLN A 1134 23.75 41.42 18.26
C GLN A 1134 23.95 40.63 19.57
N ARG A 1135 23.28 40.97 20.69
CA ARG A 1135 23.32 40.16 21.93
C ARG A 1135 22.02 40.23 22.72
N ASN A 1136 21.38 39.08 22.92
CA ASN A 1136 20.28 38.93 23.88
C ASN A 1136 20.79 39.12 25.33
N ASN A 1137 20.00 39.80 26.17
CA ASN A 1137 20.22 40.06 27.60
C ASN A 1137 21.39 41.00 28.00
N ALA A 1138 21.82 41.91 27.10
CA ALA A 1138 22.83 42.93 27.41
C ALA A 1138 22.21 44.34 27.64
N GLU A 1139 21.19 44.42 28.48
CA GLU A 1139 20.56 45.71 28.82
C GLU A 1139 21.49 46.61 29.67
N THR A 1140 21.59 47.89 29.31
CA THR A 1140 22.35 48.90 30.06
C THR A 1140 21.41 49.93 30.66
N LYS A 1141 21.64 50.32 31.92
CA LYS A 1141 20.92 51.43 32.59
C LYS A 1141 21.54 52.81 32.31
N SER A 1142 22.48 52.91 31.38
CA SER A 1142 23.20 54.15 31.08
C SER A 1142 22.36 55.07 30.18
N ASN A 1143 22.45 56.38 30.40
CA ASN A 1143 21.85 57.37 29.49
C ASN A 1143 22.66 57.41 28.18
N ALA A 1144 22.03 57.08 27.07
CA ALA A 1144 22.62 57.20 25.74
C ALA A 1144 22.35 58.59 25.15
N TYR A 1145 23.37 59.18 24.54
CA TYR A 1145 23.31 60.46 23.83
C TYR A 1145 23.85 60.26 22.42
N PHE A 1146 23.32 60.98 21.44
CA PHE A 1146 23.91 61.07 20.12
C PHE A 1146 24.38 62.51 19.85
N VAL A 1147 25.51 62.62 19.15
CA VAL A 1147 26.07 63.87 18.63
C VAL A 1147 26.40 63.59 17.17
N ILE A 1148 25.77 64.35 16.28
CA ILE A 1148 26.04 64.33 14.84
C ILE A 1148 27.09 65.39 14.55
N HIS A 1149 28.19 64.97 13.94
CA HIS A 1149 29.32 65.81 13.54
C HIS A 1149 29.19 66.19 12.06
N GLY A 1150 29.35 67.47 11.73
CA GLY A 1150 29.33 67.97 10.35
C GLY A 1150 30.49 68.92 10.07
N GLU A 1151 30.76 69.21 8.78
CA GLU A 1151 31.94 70.00 8.36
C GLU A 1151 32.00 71.43 8.90
N LYS A 1152 30.87 71.98 9.39
CA LYS A 1152 30.79 73.35 9.93
C LYS A 1152 30.69 73.42 11.46
N ASN A 1153 30.14 72.39 12.12
CA ASN A 1153 30.07 72.27 13.58
C ASN A 1153 29.42 70.94 14.01
N ASP A 1154 29.45 70.68 15.32
CA ASP A 1154 28.76 69.55 15.96
C ASP A 1154 27.40 69.95 16.53
N THR A 1155 26.46 69.01 16.54
CA THR A 1155 25.15 69.17 17.21
C THR A 1155 25.28 69.07 18.75
N GLN A 1156 24.34 69.65 19.51
CA GLN A 1156 24.35 69.50 20.97
C GLN A 1156 23.99 68.06 21.40
N ARG A 1157 24.44 67.64 22.60
CA ARG A 1157 24.13 66.31 23.15
C ARG A 1157 22.62 66.13 23.32
N PHE A 1158 22.02 65.25 22.51
CA PHE A 1158 20.59 64.97 22.62
C PHE A 1158 20.33 63.82 23.60
N GLN A 1159 19.54 64.09 24.64
CA GLN A 1159 19.09 63.10 25.61
C GLN A 1159 17.68 62.62 25.25
N ARG A 1160 17.50 61.31 25.01
CA ARG A 1160 16.14 60.75 24.97
C ARG A 1160 15.57 60.80 26.39
N TRP A 1161 14.47 61.53 26.60
CA TRP A 1161 13.70 61.43 27.84
C TRP A 1161 13.13 60.01 27.95
N THR A 1162 13.78 59.17 28.76
CA THR A 1162 13.20 57.93 29.23
C THR A 1162 12.13 58.25 30.27
N SER A 1163 10.88 58.44 29.81
CA SER A 1163 9.75 58.20 30.71
C SER A 1163 9.69 56.69 30.96
N LYS A 1164 9.69 56.31 32.25
CA LYS A 1164 9.58 54.93 32.73
C LYS A 1164 8.51 54.16 31.96
N PHE A 1165 8.93 53.16 31.19
CA PHE A 1165 8.14 51.94 31.02
C PHE A 1165 9.05 50.77 31.38
N SER A 1166 8.77 50.19 32.55
CA SER A 1166 9.19 48.84 32.87
C SER A 1166 8.48 47.91 31.89
N TYR A 1167 9.22 47.23 31.02
CA TYR A 1167 8.70 46.02 30.39
C TYR A 1167 8.75 44.91 31.42
N ALA A 1168 7.69 44.82 32.21
CA ALA A 1168 7.33 43.66 33.00
C ALA A 1168 5.84 43.40 32.75
N GLU A 1169 5.62 42.33 32.00
CA GLU A 1169 4.38 41.54 31.82
C GLU A 1169 3.11 42.19 31.23
N SER A 1170 2.61 41.46 30.23
CA SER A 1170 1.26 41.42 29.68
C SER A 1170 0.81 42.61 28.82
N ILE A 1171 0.86 42.43 27.50
CA ILE A 1171 -0.32 42.18 26.67
C ILE A 1171 0.18 41.78 25.28
N ASN A 1172 -0.32 40.63 24.85
CA ASN A 1172 -0.18 40.03 23.52
C ASN A 1172 -0.50 41.02 22.40
N TYR A 1173 0.29 40.99 21.33
CA TYR A 1173 -0.22 40.86 19.95
C TYR A 1173 0.80 40.09 19.12
#